data_AF-A0A0A9Y202-F1
#
_entry.id   AF-A0A0A9Y202-F1
#
_cell.length_a   1.000
_cell.length_b   1.000
_cell.length_c   1.000
_cell.angle_alpha   90.00
_cell.angle_beta   90.00
_cell.angle_gamma   90.00
#
_symmetry.space_group_name_H-M   'P 1'
#
loop_
_entity.id
_entity.type
_entity.pdbx_description
1 polymer ?
#
loop_
_entity_poly.entity_id
_entity_poly.type
_entity_poly.pdbx_seq_one_letter_code
_entity_poly.pdbx_strand_id
1 'polypeptide(L)'
;MGSFLIYTSAVSRASGSWYDGDFDGNCMSGFGTLFSSDKLQFVQGTWRDNRLIDIQSCQFIDQGADKWTIYLRKQADGFLLTFDEDGFTARAQLCSRMPGVDFASSFRNIKLAFFRNLTITCVISDKLQLNRESALSQFKKALEHVIYDSINSVDFAFVLITLRKFLKQNSSQVILTELANNTSVPDNLRNAAANLLERENTLSNRRLELLKFSRDTMPSKLNVISTVHSVYADATKLHRQRLMDKCPSVLPKLIASISEVISDKIIYVSKADIEVFHHLASLTKEHCLLTFFESLHCGLFEKLDKIDSSCSPSDIMPLSTPVYGFLFKSFFEIISEISLQAENCSIETMLIQSDGKWKLLDEIRWNQDRKNSRRILLTRESLDCQYRFIFKLLRHFEPKNYFLGKKFNYDFKVMSVEEDPEDDSWVLKQFKKLRNRIIGKKNFTDMPEDRQVWLYILDHTIDKVLLKNKSDSKSYLELFKPLLEGHATFLSSCPTNSYESFRVVTHNILLFMIQTYPLFQDSEKLTDEDVVILEKQMKYISKVSTDMKSGASDSSDFRNLMEEYIRYWGLRHLITLDESNCPDYLVSLIKGVHKVLLQMVEIPLDKTVRVPPLVNYFRELNDFMEDFKDIDFPSIWYIKSNFDLAGVIEKIDNKIASETKCSYKVIDLKRFVEGFEDGSLPRHYIIHVVQKLLECARDSLSKDWISTCDQSEAQLEGSGALLGAMRSSFLYLKEQPDYRDFELFSEESIQPFLRVVNNCTVLKEFKIRVNVVKESFWYIRKMDEIGVVQALELFSAINNGKLNTEKLKQCYNRYLEKYNEYISDVKSKNPHNSVNGIVTSMKREYEDFEEFTNWGDDFKLVELPKILAGLSAVWSLLVSKDVSSSG
;
A
#
# COMPACT_ATOMS: atom_id res chain seq x y z
N MET A 1 -32.21 15.96 107.79
CA MET A 1 -32.57 17.23 107.14
C MET A 1 -31.42 18.20 107.37
N GLY A 2 -30.56 18.40 106.38
CA GLY A 2 -30.41 19.70 105.71
C GLY A 2 -29.57 20.65 106.57
N SER A 3 -28.31 20.95 106.26
CA SER A 3 -27.96 21.77 105.11
C SER A 3 -26.49 21.58 104.72
N PHE A 4 -26.24 21.39 103.42
CA PHE A 4 -24.93 21.50 102.78
C PHE A 4 -24.45 22.94 102.85
N LEU A 5 -23.20 23.14 103.27
CA LEU A 5 -22.44 24.36 103.00
C LEU A 5 -21.24 23.98 102.14
N ILE A 6 -21.33 24.43 100.90
CA ILE A 6 -20.36 24.34 99.82
C ILE A 6 -19.09 25.08 100.28
N TYR A 7 -17.96 24.38 100.38
CA TYR A 7 -16.66 25.05 100.39
C TYR A 7 -16.31 25.42 98.95
N THR A 8 -16.44 26.71 98.66
CA THR A 8 -15.95 27.36 97.45
C THR A 8 -14.43 27.20 97.36
N SER A 9 -13.95 26.54 96.31
CA SER A 9 -12.53 26.49 95.96
C SER A 9 -12.03 27.89 95.58
N ALA A 10 -10.96 28.32 96.25
CA ALA A 10 -10.31 29.59 96.00
C ALA A 10 -9.58 29.55 94.64
N VAL A 11 -10.09 30.34 93.70
CA VAL A 11 -9.55 30.53 92.36
C VAL A 11 -8.34 31.47 92.46
N SER A 12 -7.13 30.97 92.21
CA SER A 12 -5.97 31.85 91.96
C SER A 12 -5.74 31.99 90.46
N ARG A 13 -6.03 33.21 89.95
CA ARG A 13 -5.59 33.68 88.63
C ARG A 13 -4.15 34.18 88.78
N ALA A 14 -3.20 33.33 88.44
CA ALA A 14 -1.89 33.79 87.98
C ALA A 14 -1.74 33.34 86.52
N SER A 15 -1.41 34.31 85.64
CA SER A 15 -0.87 34.09 84.29
C SER A 15 -1.66 33.23 83.27
N GLY A 16 -2.99 33.18 83.33
CA GLY A 16 -3.82 32.61 82.24
C GLY A 16 -3.94 31.08 82.24
N SER A 17 -3.72 30.45 83.38
CA SER A 17 -3.87 29.00 83.61
C SER A 17 -4.83 28.74 84.78
N TRP A 18 -5.47 27.57 84.85
CA TRP A 18 -6.42 27.18 85.91
C TRP A 18 -5.97 25.87 86.56
N TYR A 19 -5.80 25.81 87.87
CA TYR A 19 -5.36 24.59 88.57
C TYR A 19 -6.50 23.96 89.38
N ASP A 20 -6.56 22.63 89.35
CA ASP A 20 -7.54 21.78 90.06
C ASP A 20 -6.79 20.74 90.93
N GLY A 21 -6.62 21.01 92.23
CA GLY A 21 -5.84 20.22 93.18
C GLY A 21 -5.59 20.93 94.53
N ASP A 22 -4.72 20.37 95.38
CA ASP A 22 -4.43 20.91 96.71
C ASP A 22 -3.55 22.19 96.66
N PHE A 23 -4.02 23.26 97.32
CA PHE A 23 -3.37 24.57 97.36
C PHE A 23 -2.98 24.93 98.79
N ASP A 24 -1.69 25.22 99.03
CA ASP A 24 -1.20 25.73 100.31
C ASP A 24 -0.53 27.10 100.11
N GLY A 25 -1.14 28.17 100.63
CA GLY A 25 -0.51 29.49 100.70
C GLY A 25 0.05 30.09 99.39
N ASN A 26 -0.59 29.86 98.24
CA ASN A 26 -0.14 30.18 96.86
C ASN A 26 0.82 29.18 96.19
N CYS A 27 0.98 27.98 96.76
CA CYS A 27 1.77 26.90 96.18
C CYS A 27 0.89 25.72 95.78
N MET A 28 1.02 25.29 94.52
CA MET A 28 0.49 24.02 94.02
C MET A 28 1.21 22.86 94.73
N SER A 29 0.44 21.97 95.36
CA SER A 29 0.94 20.85 96.13
C SER A 29 0.05 19.62 95.93
N GLY A 30 0.58 18.42 96.17
CA GLY A 30 -0.22 17.19 96.06
C GLY A 30 -0.55 16.81 94.62
N PHE A 31 -1.58 15.98 94.43
CA PHE A 31 -2.02 15.55 93.10
C PHE A 31 -3.02 16.55 92.52
N GLY A 32 -2.82 16.98 91.27
CA GLY A 32 -3.70 17.96 90.65
C GLY A 32 -3.46 18.15 89.16
N THR A 33 -4.36 18.92 88.53
CA THR A 33 -4.37 19.18 87.09
C THR A 33 -4.29 20.67 86.81
N LEU A 34 -3.26 21.09 86.09
CA LEU A 34 -3.12 22.44 85.56
C LEU A 34 -3.74 22.49 84.15
N PHE A 35 -4.67 23.40 83.92
CA PHE A 35 -5.36 23.65 82.66
C PHE A 35 -4.96 25.00 82.06
N SER A 36 -5.04 25.10 80.75
CA SER A 36 -4.99 26.36 80.00
C SER A 36 -6.24 27.21 80.25
N SER A 37 -6.19 28.50 79.86
CA SER A 37 -7.31 29.44 80.03
C SER A 37 -8.63 28.98 79.40
N ASP A 38 -8.58 28.24 78.29
CA ASP A 38 -9.73 27.70 77.57
C ASP A 38 -10.09 26.26 78.01
N LYS A 39 -9.33 25.68 78.94
CA LYS A 39 -9.43 24.30 79.43
C LYS A 39 -9.27 23.22 78.34
N LEU A 40 -8.79 23.56 77.15
CA LEU A 40 -8.58 22.60 76.06
C LEU A 40 -7.22 21.88 76.13
N GLN A 41 -6.31 22.40 76.95
CA GLN A 41 -4.99 21.83 77.21
C GLN A 41 -4.79 21.65 78.71
N PHE A 42 -4.12 20.58 79.13
CA PHE A 42 -3.89 20.29 80.55
C PHE A 42 -2.59 19.52 80.82
N VAL A 43 -2.10 19.58 82.06
CA VAL A 43 -1.01 18.78 82.62
C VAL A 43 -1.45 18.28 83.99
N GLN A 44 -1.52 16.96 84.16
CA GLN A 44 -1.94 16.29 85.39
C GLN A 44 -0.77 15.54 86.00
N GLY A 45 -0.59 15.66 87.32
CA GLY A 45 0.47 14.98 88.03
C GLY A 45 0.60 15.39 89.49
N THR A 46 1.76 15.10 90.07
CA THR A 46 2.09 15.40 91.47
C THR A 46 2.95 16.64 91.54
N TRP A 47 2.53 17.61 92.35
CA TRP A 47 3.07 18.96 92.46
C TRP A 47 3.71 19.20 93.84
N ARG A 48 4.77 19.99 93.89
CA ARG A 48 5.38 20.52 95.12
C ARG A 48 6.04 21.86 94.81
N ASP A 49 5.77 22.87 95.63
CA ASP A 49 6.34 24.21 95.49
C ASP A 49 6.20 24.78 94.07
N ASN A 50 5.00 24.68 93.48
CA ASN A 50 4.71 25.10 92.10
C ASN A 50 5.52 24.36 91.00
N ARG A 51 6.13 23.22 91.33
CA ARG A 51 6.88 22.38 90.39
C ARG A 51 6.20 21.02 90.23
N LEU A 52 6.14 20.55 89.00
CA LEU A 52 5.69 19.21 88.68
C LEU A 52 6.81 18.20 88.97
N ILE A 53 6.58 17.31 89.94
CA ILE A 53 7.52 16.25 90.33
C ILE A 53 7.32 15.01 89.47
N ASP A 54 6.07 14.63 89.24
CA ASP A 54 5.72 13.42 88.49
C ASP A 54 4.52 13.70 87.60
N ILE A 55 4.61 13.28 86.33
CA ILE A 55 3.59 13.56 85.32
C ILE A 55 2.75 12.30 85.15
N GLN A 56 1.44 12.39 85.31
CA GLN A 56 0.54 11.26 85.04
C GLN A 56 -0.05 11.34 83.63
N SER A 57 -0.52 12.52 83.22
CA SER A 57 -1.03 12.73 81.87
C SER A 57 -0.94 14.19 81.43
N CYS A 58 -0.92 14.46 80.12
CA CYS A 58 -1.08 15.81 79.59
C CYS A 58 -1.77 15.80 78.22
N GLN A 59 -2.40 16.92 77.89
CA GLN A 59 -2.99 17.22 76.59
C GLN A 59 -2.51 18.59 76.13
N PHE A 60 -1.90 18.66 74.96
CA PHE A 60 -1.51 19.90 74.31
C PHE A 60 -2.22 20.04 72.97
N ILE A 61 -2.47 21.28 72.55
CA ILE A 61 -3.00 21.57 71.22
C ILE A 61 -1.93 22.29 70.43
N ASP A 62 -1.61 21.80 69.24
CA ASP A 62 -0.80 22.50 68.28
C ASP A 62 -1.64 23.37 67.35
N GLN A 63 -1.26 24.65 67.24
CA GLN A 63 -2.00 25.66 66.47
C GLN A 63 -1.40 25.84 65.07
N GLY A 64 -0.81 24.78 64.50
CA GLY A 64 -0.38 24.74 63.11
C GLY A 64 -1.57 24.77 62.13
N ALA A 65 -1.29 24.55 60.83
CA ALA A 65 -2.30 24.56 59.77
C ALA A 65 -3.47 23.59 60.02
N ASP A 66 -3.19 22.48 60.72
CA ASP A 66 -4.16 21.53 61.24
C ASP A 66 -4.05 21.54 62.78
N LYS A 67 -5.16 21.74 63.51
CA LYS A 67 -5.13 21.67 64.97
C LYS A 67 -4.86 20.23 65.39
N TRP A 68 -3.71 19.97 66.01
CA TRP A 68 -3.36 18.62 66.48
C TRP A 68 -3.48 18.52 68.00
N THR A 69 -4.17 17.50 68.47
CA THR A 69 -4.33 17.18 69.89
C THR A 69 -3.34 16.12 70.29
N ILE A 70 -2.38 16.52 71.12
CA ILE A 70 -1.26 15.70 71.54
C ILE A 70 -1.52 15.22 72.97
N TYR A 71 -1.63 13.92 73.14
CA TYR A 71 -1.83 13.29 74.44
C TYR A 71 -0.58 12.58 74.90
N LEU A 72 -0.25 12.73 76.18
CA LEU A 72 0.76 11.92 76.83
C LEU A 72 0.17 11.28 78.08
N ARG A 73 0.42 9.98 78.30
CA ARG A 73 0.02 9.27 79.53
C ARG A 73 1.17 8.44 80.06
N LYS A 74 1.38 8.45 81.37
CA LYS A 74 2.41 7.63 82.02
C LYS A 74 2.05 6.15 81.91
N GLN A 75 3.02 5.32 81.54
CA GLN A 75 2.88 3.87 81.44
C GLN A 75 4.17 3.20 81.92
N ALA A 76 4.14 2.61 83.11
CA ALA A 76 5.32 2.07 83.81
C ALA A 76 6.46 3.11 83.91
N ASP A 77 7.67 2.78 83.43
CA ASP A 77 8.87 3.63 83.49
C ASP A 77 8.99 4.64 82.32
N GLY A 78 7.90 4.87 81.57
CA GLY A 78 7.89 5.79 80.45
C GLY A 78 6.52 6.42 80.18
N PHE A 79 6.38 7.02 79.00
CA PHE A 79 5.16 7.68 78.58
C PHE A 79 4.68 7.15 77.23
N LEU A 80 3.36 7.05 77.08
CA LEU A 80 2.69 6.81 75.82
C LEU A 80 2.24 8.17 75.25
N LEU A 81 2.72 8.51 74.07
CA LEU A 81 2.40 9.71 73.31
C LEU A 81 1.44 9.33 72.18
N THR A 82 0.29 9.98 72.07
CA THR A 82 -0.67 9.79 70.98
C THR A 82 -1.07 11.11 70.33
N PHE A 83 -1.34 11.06 69.03
CA PHE A 83 -1.90 12.14 68.23
C PHE A 83 -3.13 11.58 67.53
N ASP A 84 -4.30 12.11 67.91
CA ASP A 84 -5.56 11.50 67.48
C ASP A 84 -5.87 11.80 66.00
N GLU A 85 -5.50 12.99 65.49
CA GLU A 85 -5.80 13.36 64.10
C GLU A 85 -4.91 12.65 63.06
N ASP A 86 -3.64 12.36 63.38
CA ASP A 86 -2.68 11.72 62.45
C ASP A 86 -2.42 10.23 62.75
N GLY A 87 -3.06 9.66 63.79
CA GLY A 87 -2.96 8.25 64.15
C GLY A 87 -1.56 7.81 64.59
N PHE A 88 -0.76 8.73 65.17
CA PHE A 88 0.56 8.43 65.71
C PHE A 88 0.49 7.99 67.17
N THR A 89 1.17 6.90 67.50
CA THR A 89 1.32 6.36 68.84
C THR A 89 2.78 5.97 69.06
N ALA A 90 3.40 6.48 70.12
CA ALA A 90 4.80 6.21 70.43
C ALA A 90 5.06 6.12 71.93
N ARG A 91 6.07 5.34 72.32
CA ARG A 91 6.67 5.42 73.65
C ARG A 91 7.71 6.53 73.66
N ALA A 92 7.61 7.39 74.66
CA ALA A 92 8.53 8.49 74.89
C ALA A 92 9.10 8.45 76.31
N GLN A 93 10.27 9.04 76.48
CA GLN A 93 10.91 9.28 77.76
C GLN A 93 11.17 10.76 77.95
N LEU A 94 10.98 11.23 79.18
CA LEU A 94 11.41 12.53 79.62
C LEU A 94 12.79 12.39 80.25
N CYS A 95 13.73 13.28 79.90
CA CYS A 95 15.02 13.32 80.59
C CYS A 95 14.80 13.57 82.09
N SER A 96 15.55 12.86 82.95
CA SER A 96 15.25 12.65 84.37
C SER A 96 15.39 13.86 85.30
N ARG A 97 15.48 15.07 84.75
CA ARG A 97 15.17 16.33 85.43
C ARG A 97 14.57 17.24 84.35
N MET A 98 13.48 17.94 84.63
CA MET A 98 13.06 19.13 83.87
C MET A 98 13.64 20.39 84.53
N PRO A 99 14.96 20.67 84.44
CA PRO A 99 15.49 21.90 85.01
C PRO A 99 14.94 23.08 84.20
N GLY A 100 14.22 23.98 84.88
CA GLY A 100 13.86 25.28 84.32
C GLY A 100 12.45 25.44 83.74
N VAL A 101 11.50 24.53 84.02
CA VAL A 101 10.08 24.78 83.70
C VAL A 101 9.40 25.40 84.92
N ASP A 102 9.14 26.71 84.84
CA ASP A 102 8.24 27.38 85.77
C ASP A 102 6.80 27.09 85.34
N PHE A 103 6.12 26.22 86.08
CA PHE A 103 4.74 25.85 85.78
C PHE A 103 3.72 26.94 86.20
N ALA A 104 4.19 28.07 86.73
CA ALA A 104 3.43 29.31 86.82
C ALA A 104 3.53 30.18 85.54
N SER A 105 4.24 29.73 84.51
CA SER A 105 4.34 30.43 83.21
C SER A 105 3.20 30.06 82.25
N SER A 106 3.10 30.78 81.11
CA SER A 106 2.07 30.50 80.10
C SER A 106 2.13 29.05 79.59
N PHE A 107 0.97 28.47 79.28
CA PHE A 107 0.86 27.10 78.74
C PHE A 107 1.73 26.85 77.50
N ARG A 108 1.97 27.89 76.70
CA ARG A 108 2.88 27.86 75.55
C ARG A 108 4.32 27.55 75.96
N ASN A 109 4.81 28.16 77.02
CA ASN A 109 6.18 27.93 77.53
C ASN A 109 6.31 26.54 78.15
N ILE A 110 5.28 26.10 78.87
CA ILE A 110 5.20 24.75 79.43
C ILE A 110 5.26 23.71 78.30
N LYS A 111 4.42 23.87 77.26
CA LYS A 111 4.40 23.02 76.07
C LYS A 111 5.77 22.96 75.38
N LEU A 112 6.40 24.12 75.12
CA LEU A 112 7.72 24.18 74.46
C LEU A 112 8.81 23.49 75.28
N ALA A 113 8.84 23.71 76.59
CA ALA A 113 9.83 23.06 77.45
C ALA A 113 9.58 21.55 77.57
N PHE A 114 8.33 21.13 77.48
CA PHE A 114 7.93 19.72 77.45
C PHE A 114 8.51 19.01 76.23
N PHE A 115 8.21 19.49 75.02
CA PHE A 115 8.70 18.88 73.78
C PHE A 115 10.22 18.97 73.61
N ARG A 116 10.88 19.97 74.22
CA ARG A 116 12.35 20.05 74.25
C ARG A 116 13.00 18.91 75.03
N ASN A 117 12.33 18.40 76.06
CA ASN A 117 12.84 17.37 76.96
C ASN A 117 12.25 15.97 76.70
N LEU A 118 11.28 15.88 75.78
CA LEU A 118 10.66 14.63 75.36
C LEU A 118 11.49 13.99 74.24
N THR A 119 11.89 12.73 74.44
CA THR A 119 12.53 11.92 73.40
C THR A 119 11.69 10.69 73.12
N ILE A 120 11.34 10.46 71.87
CA ILE A 120 10.65 9.23 71.44
C ILE A 120 11.65 8.09 71.43
N THR A 121 11.33 7.01 72.13
CA THR A 121 12.19 5.83 72.31
C THR A 121 11.68 4.60 71.58
N CYS A 122 10.39 4.54 71.22
CA CYS A 122 9.83 3.52 70.35
C CYS A 122 8.57 4.05 69.65
N VAL A 123 8.40 3.79 68.34
CA VAL A 123 7.15 4.10 67.62
C VAL A 123 6.28 2.84 67.58
N ILE A 124 5.02 2.95 67.98
CA ILE A 124 4.06 1.84 68.04
C ILE A 124 3.16 1.83 66.80
N SER A 125 2.66 3.01 66.40
CA SER A 125 1.83 3.19 65.19
C SER A 125 2.12 4.55 64.59
N ASP A 126 2.19 4.63 63.26
CA ASP A 126 2.37 5.89 62.54
C ASP A 126 1.62 5.84 61.20
N LYS A 127 0.35 6.27 61.21
CA LYS A 127 -0.50 6.25 60.02
C LYS A 127 0.04 7.20 58.93
N LEU A 128 0.68 8.31 59.30
CA LEU A 128 1.31 9.22 58.34
C LEU A 128 2.49 8.56 57.62
N GLN A 129 3.34 7.82 58.35
CA GLN A 129 4.42 7.03 57.75
C GLN A 129 3.87 5.94 56.82
N LEU A 130 2.83 5.20 57.22
CA LEU A 130 2.18 4.19 56.38
C LEU A 130 1.58 4.82 55.11
N ASN A 131 0.93 5.98 55.23
CA ASN A 131 0.40 6.72 54.09
C ASN A 131 1.51 7.21 53.16
N ARG A 132 2.65 7.65 53.71
CA ARG A 132 3.83 8.04 52.93
C ARG A 132 4.39 6.84 52.14
N GLU A 133 4.50 5.67 52.76
CA GLU A 133 4.96 4.45 52.10
C GLU A 133 3.99 3.99 51.01
N SER A 134 2.68 4.11 51.25
CA SER A 134 1.64 3.88 50.23
C SER A 134 1.76 4.86 49.06
N ALA A 135 1.95 6.15 49.34
CA ALA A 135 2.16 7.18 48.31
C ALA A 135 3.44 6.94 47.52
N LEU A 136 4.53 6.48 48.17
CA LEU A 136 5.76 6.09 47.49
C LEU A 136 5.55 4.89 46.56
N SER A 137 4.76 3.90 46.99
CA SER A 137 4.39 2.75 46.16
C SER A 137 3.53 3.18 44.95
N GLN A 138 2.57 4.09 45.15
CA GLN A 138 1.76 4.66 44.07
C GLN A 138 2.61 5.47 43.08
N PHE A 139 3.53 6.29 43.59
CA PHE A 139 4.50 7.02 42.76
C PHE A 139 5.36 6.08 41.93
N LYS A 140 5.91 5.02 42.54
CA LYS A 140 6.68 4.00 41.83
C LYS A 140 5.87 3.33 40.73
N LYS A 141 4.63 2.92 41.02
CA LYS A 141 3.73 2.32 40.02
C LYS A 141 3.40 3.27 38.88
N ALA A 142 3.14 4.55 39.17
CA ALA A 142 2.88 5.56 38.15
C ALA A 142 4.11 5.77 37.25
N LEU A 143 5.31 5.81 37.84
CA LEU A 143 6.57 5.94 37.12
C LEU A 143 6.82 4.72 36.20
N GLU A 144 6.63 3.51 36.73
CA GLU A 144 6.73 2.27 35.95
C GLU A 144 5.72 2.26 34.80
N HIS A 145 4.45 2.57 35.06
CA HIS A 145 3.39 2.55 34.05
C HIS A 145 3.65 3.51 32.89
N VAL A 146 4.09 4.74 33.17
CA VAL A 146 4.49 5.70 32.11
C VAL A 146 5.62 5.12 31.26
N ILE A 147 6.54 4.36 31.84
CA ILE A 147 7.64 3.75 31.11
C ILE A 147 7.21 2.52 30.32
N TYR A 148 6.27 1.70 30.81
CA TYR A 148 5.85 0.47 30.13
C TYR A 148 4.82 0.70 29.02
N ASP A 149 3.95 1.71 29.16
CA ASP A 149 2.85 1.97 28.20
C ASP A 149 3.25 2.93 27.06
N SER A 150 4.26 3.79 27.26
CA SER A 150 4.66 4.82 26.28
C SER A 150 5.75 4.38 25.29
N ILE A 151 6.22 3.13 25.36
CA ILE A 151 7.50 2.73 24.74
C ILE A 151 7.49 2.98 23.22
N ASN A 152 8.51 3.69 22.73
CA ASN A 152 8.78 4.07 21.33
C ASN A 152 8.04 5.30 20.78
N SER A 153 7.47 6.18 21.60
CA SER A 153 7.01 7.50 21.15
C SER A 153 8.04 8.61 21.44
N VAL A 154 7.88 9.77 20.79
CA VAL A 154 8.64 10.99 21.13
C VAL A 154 8.38 11.37 22.59
N ASP A 155 7.18 11.07 23.12
CA ASP A 155 6.81 11.31 24.52
C ASP A 155 7.63 10.45 25.49
N PHE A 156 7.93 9.20 25.13
CA PHE A 156 8.83 8.34 25.92
C PHE A 156 10.23 8.93 26.02
N ALA A 157 10.77 9.47 24.92
CA ALA A 157 12.05 10.17 24.94
C ALA A 157 11.99 11.43 25.83
N PHE A 158 10.92 12.22 25.73
CA PHE A 158 10.70 13.38 26.60
C PHE A 158 10.67 13.02 28.09
N VAL A 159 9.94 11.96 28.45
CA VAL A 159 9.87 11.51 29.85
C VAL A 159 11.24 11.07 30.35
N LEU A 160 11.98 10.23 29.62
CA LEU A 160 13.29 9.75 30.07
C LEU A 160 14.33 10.86 30.16
N ILE A 161 14.34 11.81 29.23
CA ILE A 161 15.24 12.98 29.30
C ILE A 161 14.87 13.88 30.49
N THR A 162 13.58 14.02 30.77
CA THR A 162 13.08 14.78 31.93
C THR A 162 13.50 14.11 33.23
N LEU A 163 13.31 12.79 33.38
CA LEU A 163 13.77 12.03 34.54
C LEU A 163 15.29 12.13 34.74
N ARG A 164 16.06 12.10 33.64
CA ARG A 164 17.53 12.28 33.68
C ARG A 164 17.94 13.64 34.22
N LYS A 165 17.24 14.72 33.87
CA LYS A 165 17.51 16.05 34.43
C LYS A 165 17.33 16.03 35.96
N PHE A 166 16.30 15.34 36.44
CA PHE A 166 16.00 15.23 37.86
C PHE A 166 17.00 14.37 38.64
N LEU A 167 17.65 13.38 38.00
CA LEU A 167 18.73 12.60 38.62
C LEU A 167 19.97 13.44 38.97
N LYS A 168 20.11 14.65 38.42
CA LYS A 168 21.18 15.59 38.81
C LYS A 168 20.86 16.36 40.10
N GLN A 169 19.65 16.24 40.63
CA GLN A 169 19.21 16.92 41.85
C GLN A 169 19.59 16.12 43.11
N ASN A 170 20.02 16.82 44.16
CA ASN A 170 20.47 16.19 45.41
C ASN A 170 19.34 15.98 46.45
N SER A 171 18.09 16.29 46.13
CA SER A 171 16.97 16.26 47.08
C SER A 171 15.72 15.61 46.50
N SER A 172 15.18 14.61 47.21
CA SER A 172 13.90 13.97 46.90
C SER A 172 12.75 14.97 46.81
N GLN A 173 12.74 16.02 47.64
CA GLN A 173 11.70 17.06 47.59
C GLN A 173 11.77 17.92 46.32
N VAL A 174 12.99 18.26 45.87
CA VAL A 174 13.17 19.04 44.63
C VAL A 174 12.67 18.23 43.44
N ILE A 175 13.05 16.95 43.36
CA ILE A 175 12.60 16.04 42.29
C ILE A 175 11.07 15.94 42.25
N LEU A 176 10.42 15.74 43.40
CA LEU A 176 8.95 15.64 43.45
C LEU A 176 8.26 16.95 43.08
N THR A 177 8.83 18.10 43.47
CA THR A 177 8.30 19.42 43.12
C THR A 177 8.42 19.70 41.64
N GLU A 178 9.55 19.36 41.02
CA GLU A 178 9.74 19.52 39.57
C GLU A 178 8.81 18.58 38.79
N LEU A 179 8.65 17.32 39.23
CA LEU A 179 7.70 16.37 38.61
C LEU A 179 6.25 16.82 38.73
N ALA A 180 5.84 17.35 39.89
CA ALA A 180 4.48 17.82 40.14
C ALA A 180 4.09 19.04 39.28
N ASN A 181 5.07 19.82 38.83
CA ASN A 181 4.84 21.05 38.07
C ASN A 181 5.15 20.91 36.56
N ASN A 182 5.71 19.78 36.12
CA ASN A 182 6.12 19.61 34.74
C ASN A 182 4.95 19.19 33.84
N THR A 183 4.58 20.04 32.89
CA THR A 183 3.50 19.79 31.92
C THR A 183 3.83 18.75 30.86
N SER A 184 5.11 18.43 30.66
CA SER A 184 5.56 17.39 29.72
C SER A 184 5.43 15.97 30.28
N VAL A 185 5.00 15.82 31.53
CA VAL A 185 4.86 14.53 32.22
C VAL A 185 3.37 14.18 32.33
N PRO A 186 2.98 12.90 32.15
CA PRO A 186 1.58 12.48 32.27
C PRO A 186 0.92 12.83 33.62
N ASP A 187 -0.37 13.14 33.58
CA ASP A 187 -1.16 13.61 34.73
C ASP A 187 -1.14 12.65 35.93
N ASN A 188 -1.15 11.35 35.65
CA ASN A 188 -1.10 10.32 36.69
C ASN A 188 0.19 10.40 37.52
N LEU A 189 1.35 10.58 36.87
CA LEU A 189 2.65 10.69 37.50
C LEU A 189 2.79 12.03 38.22
N ARG A 190 2.27 13.11 37.62
CA ARG A 190 2.22 14.44 38.23
C ARG A 190 1.43 14.44 39.55
N ASN A 191 0.24 13.85 39.54
CA ASN A 191 -0.62 13.73 40.72
C ASN A 191 0.01 12.83 41.80
N ALA A 192 0.65 11.73 41.40
CA ALA A 192 1.33 10.84 42.33
C ALA A 192 2.54 11.51 43.00
N ALA A 193 3.31 12.31 42.25
CA ALA A 193 4.43 13.10 42.78
C ALA A 193 3.95 14.17 43.78
N ALA A 194 2.87 14.88 43.45
CA ALA A 194 2.27 15.91 44.31
C ALA A 194 1.77 15.30 45.64
N ASN A 195 1.06 14.17 45.59
CA ASN A 195 0.60 13.47 46.79
C ASN A 195 1.77 13.01 47.68
N LEU A 196 2.83 12.44 47.10
CA LEU A 196 4.01 12.04 47.88
C LEU A 196 4.74 13.24 48.51
N LEU A 197 4.84 14.36 47.78
CA LEU A 197 5.44 15.60 48.28
C LEU A 197 4.66 16.15 49.48
N GLU A 198 3.33 16.18 49.40
CA GLU A 198 2.45 16.61 50.48
C GLU A 198 2.72 15.80 51.76
N ARG A 199 2.73 14.46 51.65
CA ARG A 199 2.97 13.56 52.81
C ARG A 199 4.36 13.71 53.40
N GLU A 200 5.40 13.90 52.60
CA GLU A 200 6.77 14.12 53.10
C GLU A 200 6.92 15.48 53.78
N ASN A 201 6.24 16.52 53.28
CA ASN A 201 6.24 17.85 53.91
C ASN A 201 5.54 17.80 55.27
N THR A 202 4.37 17.16 55.38
CA THR A 202 3.67 16.98 56.67
C THR A 202 4.54 16.22 57.68
N LEU A 203 5.21 15.16 57.23
CA LEU A 203 6.07 14.33 58.09
C LEU A 203 7.36 15.05 58.50
N SER A 204 7.89 15.92 57.64
CA SER A 204 9.05 16.78 57.94
C SER A 204 8.71 17.87 58.96
N ASN A 205 7.54 18.51 58.85
CA ASN A 205 7.06 19.51 59.81
C ASN A 205 6.91 18.90 61.22
N ARG A 206 6.30 17.70 61.31
CA ARG A 206 6.19 16.96 62.59
C ARG A 206 7.54 16.67 63.25
N ARG A 207 8.62 16.52 62.47
CA ARG A 207 9.99 16.26 62.97
C ARG A 207 10.76 17.51 63.38
N LEU A 208 10.63 18.60 62.62
CA LEU A 208 11.40 19.83 62.86
C LEU A 208 10.82 20.67 64.00
N GLU A 209 9.50 20.67 64.16
CA GLU A 209 8.82 21.61 65.05
C GLU A 209 8.33 20.97 66.37
N LEU A 210 8.06 19.66 66.39
CA LEU A 210 7.31 19.04 67.49
C LEU A 210 8.06 17.94 68.27
N LEU A 211 8.83 17.05 67.62
CA LEU A 211 9.29 15.81 68.26
C LEU A 211 10.77 15.50 68.06
N LYS A 212 11.45 15.12 69.15
CA LYS A 212 12.81 14.55 69.10
C LYS A 212 12.74 13.03 69.14
N PHE A 213 13.37 12.37 68.17
CA PHE A 213 13.47 10.91 68.07
C PHE A 213 14.83 10.43 68.57
N SER A 214 14.88 9.26 69.21
CA SER A 214 16.13 8.55 69.45
C SER A 214 16.75 8.09 68.11
N ARG A 215 18.05 7.81 68.09
CA ARG A 215 18.75 7.37 66.86
C ARG A 215 18.09 6.15 66.22
N ASP A 216 17.62 5.21 67.02
CA ASP A 216 17.07 3.94 66.55
C ASP A 216 15.57 4.01 66.17
N THR A 217 14.92 5.16 66.40
CA THR A 217 13.49 5.36 66.10
C THR A 217 13.23 6.39 65.01
N MET A 218 14.29 6.95 64.41
CA MET A 218 14.13 7.85 63.29
C MET A 218 13.50 7.11 62.10
N PRO A 219 12.38 7.63 61.54
CA PRO A 219 11.81 7.01 60.35
C PRO A 219 12.74 7.23 59.16
N SER A 220 12.75 6.27 58.23
CA SER A 220 13.63 6.27 57.06
C SER A 220 13.55 7.59 56.27
N LYS A 221 14.71 8.03 55.76
CA LYS A 221 14.78 9.15 54.81
C LYS A 221 14.10 8.73 53.50
N LEU A 222 13.29 9.64 52.94
CA LEU A 222 12.63 9.40 51.66
C LEU A 222 13.68 9.27 50.55
N ASN A 223 13.70 8.12 49.88
CA ASN A 223 14.66 7.81 48.82
C ASN A 223 13.99 7.78 47.44
N VAL A 224 13.58 8.95 46.95
CA VAL A 224 13.03 9.09 45.58
C VAL A 224 14.15 8.96 44.55
N ILE A 225 15.35 9.45 44.87
CA ILE A 225 16.51 9.40 43.96
C ILE A 225 16.80 7.97 43.51
N SER A 226 16.90 7.01 44.43
CA SER A 226 17.15 5.60 44.05
C SER A 226 15.99 5.00 43.25
N THR A 227 14.75 5.38 43.56
CA THR A 227 13.56 4.89 42.86
C THR A 227 13.55 5.37 41.41
N VAL A 228 13.78 6.68 41.19
CA VAL A 228 13.88 7.26 39.85
C VAL A 228 15.08 6.68 39.10
N HIS A 229 16.21 6.49 39.77
CA HIS A 229 17.41 5.91 39.15
C HIS A 229 17.20 4.45 38.71
N SER A 230 16.61 3.62 39.57
CA SER A 230 16.29 2.21 39.24
C SER A 230 15.37 2.15 38.03
N VAL A 231 14.30 2.92 38.06
CA VAL A 231 13.28 2.88 37.02
C VAL A 231 13.81 3.46 35.69
N TYR A 232 14.63 4.51 35.72
CA TYR A 232 15.34 5.01 34.53
C TYR A 232 16.29 3.97 33.93
N ALA A 233 17.06 3.27 34.76
CA ALA A 233 17.98 2.23 34.32
C ALA A 233 17.22 1.04 33.69
N ASP A 234 16.14 0.59 34.34
CA ASP A 234 15.29 -0.50 33.84
C ASP A 234 14.61 -0.13 32.52
N ALA A 235 14.08 1.09 32.41
CA ALA A 235 13.48 1.62 31.18
C ALA A 235 14.46 1.61 30.01
N THR A 236 15.67 2.13 30.25
CA THR A 236 16.71 2.24 29.22
C THR A 236 17.19 0.86 28.78
N LYS A 237 17.33 -0.08 29.73
CA LYS A 237 17.69 -1.47 29.45
C LYS A 237 16.61 -2.16 28.62
N LEU A 238 15.34 -2.00 28.99
CA LEU A 238 14.21 -2.58 28.26
C LEU A 238 14.08 -2.00 26.84
N HIS A 239 14.23 -0.69 26.70
CA HIS A 239 14.23 -0.01 25.39
C HIS A 239 15.32 -0.58 24.48
N ARG A 240 16.56 -0.66 25.00
CA ARG A 240 17.68 -1.25 24.28
C ARG A 240 17.39 -2.68 23.84
N GLN A 241 16.86 -3.51 24.75
CA GLN A 241 16.51 -4.89 24.42
C GLN A 241 15.49 -4.96 23.28
N ARG A 242 14.43 -4.15 23.33
CA ARG A 242 13.41 -4.11 22.27
C ARG A 242 13.95 -3.64 20.92
N LEU A 243 14.89 -2.69 20.91
CA LEU A 243 15.57 -2.28 19.67
C LEU A 243 16.40 -3.44 19.10
N MET A 244 17.15 -4.16 19.95
CA MET A 244 17.92 -5.34 19.54
C MET A 244 17.03 -6.47 19.03
N ASP A 245 15.90 -6.75 19.69
CA ASP A 245 14.93 -7.77 19.28
C ASP A 245 14.29 -7.46 17.91
N LYS A 246 14.28 -6.18 17.52
CA LYS A 246 13.79 -5.68 16.24
C LYS A 246 14.89 -5.52 15.19
N CYS A 247 16.12 -5.96 15.45
CA CYS A 247 17.18 -5.89 14.45
C CYS A 247 17.12 -7.10 13.50
N PRO A 248 17.36 -6.91 12.20
CA PRO A 248 17.50 -8.03 11.26
C PRO A 248 18.71 -8.90 11.62
N SER A 249 18.53 -10.22 11.67
CA SER A 249 19.58 -11.19 12.00
C SER A 249 20.79 -11.15 11.08
N VAL A 250 20.61 -10.68 9.84
CA VAL A 250 21.66 -10.53 8.83
C VAL A 250 22.59 -9.34 9.08
N LEU A 251 22.30 -8.45 10.05
CA LEU A 251 23.15 -7.30 10.41
C LEU A 251 23.63 -7.40 11.89
N PRO A 252 24.49 -8.36 12.24
CA PRO A 252 24.96 -8.53 13.63
C PRO A 252 25.73 -7.32 14.17
N LYS A 253 26.41 -6.54 13.30
CA LYS A 253 27.11 -5.31 13.69
C LYS A 253 26.16 -4.19 14.15
N LEU A 254 24.91 -4.17 13.66
CA LEU A 254 23.89 -3.24 14.13
C LEU A 254 23.53 -3.55 15.59
N ILE A 255 23.38 -4.83 15.94
CA ILE A 255 23.13 -5.29 17.31
C ILE A 255 24.31 -4.91 18.21
N ALA A 256 25.55 -5.17 17.76
CA ALA A 256 26.75 -4.77 18.48
C ALA A 256 26.78 -3.25 18.73
N SER A 257 26.51 -2.43 17.72
CA SER A 257 26.47 -0.97 17.85
C SER A 257 25.41 -0.50 18.86
N ILE A 258 24.19 -1.06 18.83
CA ILE A 258 23.14 -0.76 19.82
C ILE A 258 23.58 -1.14 21.24
N SER A 259 24.33 -2.24 21.38
CA SER A 259 24.83 -2.70 22.67
C SER A 259 25.92 -1.78 23.24
N GLU A 260 26.74 -1.16 22.38
CA GLU A 260 27.87 -0.30 22.74
C GLU A 260 27.47 1.16 22.99
N VAL A 261 26.35 1.62 22.42
CA VAL A 261 25.85 3.00 22.60
C VAL A 261 25.61 3.32 24.07
N ILE A 262 26.00 4.52 24.49
CA ILE A 262 25.79 5.01 25.86
C ILE A 262 24.29 5.09 26.16
N SER A 263 23.88 4.62 27.34
CA SER A 263 22.48 4.58 27.81
C SER A 263 21.73 5.89 27.62
N ASP A 264 22.40 7.03 27.74
CA ASP A 264 21.78 8.35 27.61
C ASP A 264 21.46 8.75 26.17
N LYS A 265 22.08 8.11 25.18
CA LYS A 265 21.91 8.41 23.74
C LYS A 265 20.93 7.47 23.06
N ILE A 266 20.81 6.24 23.56
CA ILE A 266 19.91 5.24 22.97
C ILE A 266 18.43 5.64 23.02
N ILE A 267 18.07 6.56 23.93
CA ILE A 267 16.72 7.12 24.07
C ILE A 267 16.25 7.82 22.79
N TYR A 268 17.16 8.39 22.00
CA TYR A 268 16.85 9.06 20.74
C TYR A 268 16.64 8.10 19.56
N VAL A 269 16.95 6.81 19.72
CA VAL A 269 16.75 5.80 18.69
C VAL A 269 15.34 5.24 18.82
N SER A 270 14.55 5.41 17.77
CA SER A 270 13.19 4.89 17.70
C SER A 270 13.12 3.53 17.01
N LYS A 271 11.98 2.85 17.16
CA LYS A 271 11.69 1.63 16.40
C LYS A 271 11.70 1.87 14.88
N ALA A 272 11.21 3.02 14.42
CA ALA A 272 11.20 3.38 13.00
C ALA A 272 12.63 3.45 12.43
N ASP A 273 13.60 3.87 13.23
CA ASP A 273 15.00 3.92 12.81
C ASP A 273 15.59 2.53 12.54
N ILE A 274 15.16 1.52 13.30
CA ILE A 274 15.57 0.14 13.10
C ILE A 274 14.81 -0.51 11.94
N GLU A 275 13.53 -0.17 11.75
CA GLU A 275 12.70 -0.69 10.65
C GLU A 275 13.28 -0.37 9.27
N VAL A 276 13.93 0.79 9.10
CA VAL A 276 14.64 1.13 7.86
C VAL A 276 15.68 0.05 7.51
N PHE A 277 16.46 -0.41 8.49
CA PHE A 277 17.47 -1.45 8.28
C PHE A 277 16.85 -2.82 8.02
N HIS A 278 15.64 -3.11 8.53
CA HIS A 278 14.90 -4.30 8.15
C HIS A 278 14.51 -4.31 6.67
N HIS A 279 14.01 -3.19 6.17
CA HIS A 279 13.70 -3.04 4.75
C HIS A 279 14.95 -3.17 3.89
N LEU A 280 16.05 -2.52 4.28
CA LEU A 280 17.34 -2.63 3.59
C LEU A 280 17.87 -4.07 3.60
N ALA A 281 17.87 -4.74 4.76
CA ALA A 281 18.30 -6.13 4.91
C ALA A 281 17.51 -7.12 4.05
N SER A 282 16.22 -6.86 3.79
CA SER A 282 15.42 -7.69 2.88
C SER A 282 15.86 -7.60 1.41
N LEU A 283 16.62 -6.56 1.05
CA LEU A 283 17.14 -6.33 -0.30
C LEU A 283 18.53 -6.96 -0.52
N THR A 284 19.21 -7.42 0.54
CA THR A 284 20.55 -8.05 0.45
C THR A 284 20.49 -9.54 0.12
N LYS A 285 20.74 -9.89 -1.15
CA LYS A 285 21.26 -11.23 -1.54
C LYS A 285 22.77 -11.22 -1.85
N GLU A 286 23.39 -10.04 -1.94
CA GLU A 286 24.78 -9.86 -2.38
C GLU A 286 25.68 -9.35 -1.24
N HIS A 287 26.89 -9.92 -1.14
CA HIS A 287 27.85 -9.63 -0.05
C HIS A 287 28.35 -8.18 -0.04
N CYS A 288 28.47 -7.55 -1.21
CA CYS A 288 28.92 -6.15 -1.37
C CYS A 288 27.96 -5.11 -0.77
N LEU A 289 26.69 -5.47 -0.57
CA LEU A 289 25.68 -4.60 0.05
C LEU A 289 25.67 -4.70 1.58
N LEU A 290 26.21 -5.79 2.15
CA LEU A 290 26.35 -5.92 3.60
C LEU A 290 27.34 -4.88 4.14
N THR A 291 28.49 -4.68 3.48
CA THR A 291 29.45 -3.63 3.85
C THR A 291 28.84 -2.23 3.70
N PHE A 292 27.96 -2.03 2.71
CA PHE A 292 27.18 -0.79 2.56
C PHE A 292 26.26 -0.55 3.77
N PHE A 293 25.43 -1.51 4.16
CA PHE A 293 24.55 -1.37 5.33
C PHE A 293 25.33 -1.28 6.65
N GLU A 294 26.53 -1.88 6.70
CA GLU A 294 27.42 -1.73 7.83
C GLU A 294 27.88 -0.27 7.98
N SER A 295 28.35 0.36 6.90
CA SER A 295 28.74 1.78 6.94
C SER A 295 27.57 2.71 7.29
N LEU A 296 26.35 2.36 6.87
CA LEU A 296 25.16 3.18 7.07
C LEU A 296 24.74 3.26 8.54
N HIS A 297 24.75 2.14 9.27
CA HIS A 297 24.39 2.17 10.69
C HIS A 297 25.48 2.80 11.54
N CYS A 298 26.77 2.62 11.21
CA CYS A 298 27.84 3.37 11.87
C CYS A 298 27.60 4.88 11.77
N GLY A 299 27.19 5.37 10.59
CA GLY A 299 26.85 6.78 10.38
C GLY A 299 25.68 7.29 11.23
N LEU A 300 24.67 6.46 11.50
CA LEU A 300 23.57 6.77 12.42
C LEU A 300 24.10 6.99 13.85
N PHE A 301 25.00 6.13 14.33
CA PHE A 301 25.56 6.22 15.69
C PHE A 301 26.59 7.35 15.82
N GLU A 302 27.39 7.62 14.80
CA GLU A 302 28.25 8.82 14.76
C GLU A 302 27.44 10.12 14.88
N LYS A 303 26.24 10.16 14.32
CA LYS A 303 25.32 11.31 14.45
C LYS A 303 24.75 11.41 15.86
N LEU A 304 24.43 10.28 16.50
CA LEU A 304 23.98 10.22 17.90
C LEU A 304 25.03 10.77 18.87
N ASP A 305 26.31 10.49 18.63
CA ASP A 305 27.40 11.00 19.45
C ASP A 305 27.51 12.53 19.38
N LYS A 306 27.13 13.13 18.24
CA LYS A 306 27.19 14.59 18.00
C LYS A 306 25.98 15.35 18.54
N ILE A 307 24.89 14.68 18.88
CA ILE A 307 23.68 15.33 19.41
C ILE A 307 23.99 15.90 20.79
N ASP A 308 23.67 17.16 21.08
CA ASP A 308 23.80 17.66 22.45
C ASP A 308 22.64 17.14 23.33
N SER A 309 22.94 16.90 24.61
CA SER A 309 21.96 16.55 25.65
C SER A 309 20.89 17.61 25.90
N SER A 310 21.05 18.82 25.35
CA SER A 310 20.14 19.96 25.44
C SER A 310 19.07 20.00 24.35
N CYS A 311 19.25 19.25 23.25
CA CYS A 311 18.34 19.28 22.12
C CYS A 311 16.99 18.62 22.44
N SER A 312 15.90 19.16 21.88
CA SER A 312 14.56 18.60 22.06
C SER A 312 14.40 17.30 21.25
N PRO A 313 13.77 16.24 21.81
CA PRO A 313 13.39 15.04 21.06
C PRO A 313 12.60 15.31 19.78
N SER A 314 11.73 16.32 19.80
CA SER A 314 10.93 16.74 18.63
C SER A 314 11.78 17.18 17.44
N ASP A 315 12.98 17.69 17.70
CA ASP A 315 13.82 18.30 16.67
C ASP A 315 14.80 17.28 16.07
N ILE A 316 15.01 16.18 16.78
CA ILE A 316 16.01 15.15 16.47
C ILE A 316 15.36 13.87 15.93
N MET A 317 14.23 13.46 16.53
CA MET A 317 13.59 12.18 16.21
C MET A 317 12.52 12.38 15.12
N PRO A 318 12.37 11.42 14.19
CA PRO A 318 13.20 10.23 14.01
C PRO A 318 14.57 10.55 13.40
N LEU A 319 15.57 9.72 13.69
CA LEU A 319 16.94 9.92 13.21
C LEU A 319 17.12 9.55 11.73
N SER A 320 16.18 8.79 11.20
CA SER A 320 16.07 8.34 9.82
C SER A 320 14.61 8.45 9.35
N THR A 321 14.35 8.12 8.09
CA THR A 321 13.01 8.13 7.53
C THR A 321 12.74 6.86 6.72
N PRO A 322 11.52 6.27 6.78
CA PRO A 322 11.17 5.09 6.01
C PRO A 322 11.45 5.24 4.51
N VAL A 323 11.32 6.46 3.96
CA VAL A 323 11.53 6.71 2.53
C VAL A 323 12.94 6.36 2.05
N TYR A 324 13.94 6.40 2.94
CA TYR A 324 15.30 5.98 2.61
C TYR A 324 15.34 4.55 2.06
N GLY A 325 14.65 3.61 2.72
CA GLY A 325 14.58 2.21 2.29
C GLY A 325 13.90 2.05 0.92
N PHE A 326 12.84 2.83 0.64
CA PHE A 326 12.12 2.78 -0.63
C PHE A 326 12.86 3.48 -1.78
N LEU A 327 13.62 4.53 -1.49
CA LEU A 327 14.56 5.13 -2.44
C LEU A 327 15.67 4.16 -2.79
N PHE A 328 16.20 3.44 -1.79
CA PHE A 328 17.25 2.46 -2.02
C PHE A 328 16.74 1.28 -2.87
N LYS A 329 15.52 0.80 -2.59
CA LYS A 329 14.84 -0.18 -3.44
C LYS A 329 14.66 0.32 -4.88
N SER A 330 14.23 1.56 -5.07
CA SER A 330 14.11 2.18 -6.41
C SER A 330 15.45 2.23 -7.14
N PHE A 331 16.51 2.64 -6.43
CA PHE A 331 17.86 2.74 -6.97
C PHE A 331 18.35 1.38 -7.46
N PHE A 332 18.08 0.31 -6.70
CA PHE A 332 18.43 -1.05 -7.05
C PHE A 332 17.66 -1.57 -8.28
N GLU A 333 16.36 -1.31 -8.34
CA GLU A 333 15.54 -1.70 -9.50
C GLU A 333 16.01 -0.98 -10.77
N ILE A 334 16.37 0.31 -10.67
CA ILE A 334 16.95 1.07 -11.79
C ILE A 334 18.31 0.51 -12.20
N ILE A 335 19.20 0.19 -11.25
CA ILE A 335 20.48 -0.48 -11.57
C ILE A 335 20.23 -1.80 -12.28
N SER A 336 19.29 -2.61 -11.79
CA SER A 336 18.93 -3.89 -12.41
C SER A 336 18.45 -3.71 -13.85
N GLU A 337 17.61 -2.70 -14.11
CA GLU A 337 17.14 -2.38 -15.45
C GLU A 337 18.28 -1.87 -16.36
N ILE A 338 19.21 -1.08 -15.82
CA ILE A 338 20.41 -0.64 -16.55
C ILE A 338 21.29 -1.84 -16.89
N SER A 339 21.51 -2.76 -15.95
CA SER A 339 22.27 -4.00 -16.15
C SER A 339 21.71 -4.89 -17.26
N LEU A 340 20.40 -4.85 -17.51
CA LEU A 340 19.77 -5.58 -18.63
C LEU A 340 20.04 -4.94 -20.01
N GLN A 341 20.52 -3.70 -20.05
CA GLN A 341 20.63 -2.89 -21.27
C GLN A 341 22.05 -2.35 -21.54
N ALA A 342 22.95 -2.40 -20.56
CA ALA A 342 24.31 -1.85 -20.59
C ALA A 342 25.39 -2.93 -20.43
N GLU A 343 26.58 -2.66 -20.94
CA GLU A 343 27.72 -3.58 -20.91
C GLU A 343 28.41 -3.52 -19.54
N ASN A 344 28.76 -4.68 -18.99
CA ASN A 344 29.56 -4.81 -17.76
C ASN A 344 29.01 -4.01 -16.56
N CYS A 345 27.69 -3.81 -16.50
CA CYS A 345 27.03 -3.10 -15.42
C CYS A 345 26.44 -4.10 -14.41
N SER A 346 26.93 -4.05 -13.18
CA SER A 346 26.39 -4.68 -11.97
C SER A 346 26.32 -3.65 -10.84
N ILE A 347 25.64 -3.98 -9.73
CA ILE A 347 25.58 -3.13 -8.54
C ILE A 347 26.98 -2.72 -8.06
N GLU A 348 27.93 -3.65 -8.05
CA GLU A 348 29.32 -3.41 -7.63
C GLU A 348 30.06 -2.43 -8.53
N THR A 349 29.82 -2.48 -9.85
CA THR A 349 30.45 -1.57 -10.81
C THR A 349 29.77 -0.20 -10.85
N MET A 350 28.47 -0.16 -10.55
CA MET A 350 27.65 1.06 -10.61
C MET A 350 27.65 1.84 -9.28
N LEU A 351 28.00 1.21 -8.17
CA LEU A 351 28.11 1.86 -6.87
C LEU A 351 29.49 1.56 -6.27
N ILE A 352 30.46 2.44 -6.57
CA ILE A 352 31.87 2.25 -6.20
C ILE A 352 32.13 2.90 -4.85
N GLN A 353 32.80 2.17 -3.95
CA GLN A 353 33.33 2.75 -2.71
C GLN A 353 34.74 3.31 -2.96
N SER A 354 34.92 4.61 -2.77
CA SER A 354 36.22 5.28 -2.88
C SER A 354 36.40 6.24 -1.70
N ASP A 355 37.51 6.13 -0.97
CA ASP A 355 37.83 6.94 0.21
C ASP A 355 36.74 6.98 1.29
N GLY A 356 36.07 5.84 1.50
CA GLY A 356 34.96 5.73 2.45
C GLY A 356 33.67 6.47 2.01
N LYS A 357 33.61 6.96 0.77
CA LYS A 357 32.42 7.59 0.17
C LYS A 357 31.95 6.80 -1.04
N TRP A 358 30.64 6.78 -1.23
CA TRP A 358 30.03 6.18 -2.39
C TRP A 358 30.11 7.14 -3.58
N LYS A 359 30.58 6.63 -4.71
CA LYS A 359 30.63 7.32 -5.99
C LYS A 359 29.85 6.52 -7.02
N LEU A 360 29.07 7.22 -7.84
CA LEU A 360 28.42 6.64 -9.01
C LEU A 360 29.44 6.37 -10.11
N LEU A 361 29.08 5.48 -11.03
CA LEU A 361 29.79 5.31 -12.28
C LEU A 361 29.74 6.63 -13.08
N ASP A 362 30.88 7.05 -13.62
CA ASP A 362 30.97 8.34 -14.33
C ASP A 362 30.14 8.29 -15.63
N GLU A 363 30.24 7.21 -16.41
CA GLU A 363 29.53 7.01 -17.68
C GLU A 363 29.00 5.57 -17.83
N ILE A 364 27.75 5.42 -18.28
CA ILE A 364 27.12 4.12 -18.55
C ILE A 364 27.31 3.77 -20.04
N ARG A 365 27.93 2.61 -20.30
CA ARG A 365 28.13 2.10 -21.68
C ARG A 365 26.96 1.23 -22.10
N TRP A 366 26.10 1.76 -22.98
CA TRP A 366 24.91 1.06 -23.45
C TRP A 366 25.21 0.08 -24.59
N ASN A 367 24.56 -1.09 -24.59
CA ASN A 367 24.69 -2.09 -25.65
C ASN A 367 24.29 -1.48 -27.02
N GLN A 368 25.21 -1.47 -27.98
CA GLN A 368 24.98 -0.87 -29.30
C GLN A 368 24.20 -1.79 -30.26
N ASP A 369 24.12 -3.09 -29.99
CA ASP A 369 23.48 -4.08 -30.87
C ASP A 369 21.93 -4.00 -30.93
N ARG A 370 21.29 -3.20 -30.06
CA ARG A 370 19.84 -2.99 -30.11
C ARG A 370 19.52 -1.87 -31.09
N LYS A 371 18.62 -2.11 -32.06
CA LYS A 371 18.07 -1.07 -32.95
C LYS A 371 17.64 0.14 -32.11
N ASN A 372 18.35 1.26 -32.26
CA ASN A 372 18.13 2.47 -31.46
C ASN A 372 16.85 3.19 -31.90
N SER A 373 15.69 2.67 -31.48
CA SER A 373 14.46 3.45 -31.57
C SER A 373 14.54 4.64 -30.60
N ARG A 374 13.87 5.74 -30.95
CA ARG A 374 13.80 6.93 -30.09
C ARG A 374 13.25 6.62 -28.69
N ARG A 375 12.35 5.65 -28.60
CA ARG A 375 11.79 5.12 -27.34
C ARG A 375 12.87 4.47 -26.47
N ILE A 376 13.75 3.65 -27.05
CA ILE A 376 14.86 3.02 -26.32
C ILE A 376 15.84 4.08 -25.84
N LEU A 377 16.15 5.08 -26.67
CA LEU A 377 17.04 6.18 -26.29
C LEU A 377 16.51 6.98 -25.09
N LEU A 378 15.25 7.44 -25.14
CA LEU A 378 14.66 8.17 -24.00
C LEU A 378 14.53 7.31 -22.75
N THR A 379 14.30 6.00 -22.91
CA THR A 379 14.28 5.06 -21.76
C THR A 379 15.66 5.01 -21.09
N ARG A 380 16.74 4.90 -21.87
CA ARG A 380 18.13 4.94 -21.36
C ARG A 380 18.47 6.27 -20.69
N GLU A 381 18.10 7.39 -21.31
CA GLU A 381 18.28 8.74 -20.73
C GLU A 381 17.50 8.90 -19.41
N SER A 382 16.28 8.37 -19.35
CA SER A 382 15.47 8.34 -18.13
C SER A 382 16.10 7.51 -17.03
N LEU A 383 16.60 6.32 -17.35
CA LEU A 383 17.29 5.46 -16.38
C LEU A 383 18.55 6.12 -15.81
N ASP A 384 19.41 6.71 -16.66
CA ASP A 384 20.60 7.46 -16.20
C ASP A 384 20.22 8.68 -15.35
N CYS A 385 19.21 9.45 -15.78
CA CYS A 385 18.71 10.61 -15.04
C CYS A 385 18.20 10.21 -13.64
N GLN A 386 17.36 9.19 -13.57
CA GLN A 386 16.80 8.70 -12.31
C GLN A 386 17.88 8.09 -11.41
N TYR A 387 18.79 7.28 -11.97
CA TYR A 387 19.95 6.74 -11.26
C TYR A 387 20.76 7.84 -10.56
N ARG A 388 21.13 8.90 -11.29
CA ARG A 388 21.90 10.03 -10.73
C ARG A 388 21.10 10.85 -9.73
N PHE A 389 19.81 11.08 -9.98
CA PHE A 389 18.98 11.93 -9.12
C PHE A 389 18.57 11.23 -7.81
N ILE A 390 18.19 9.96 -7.87
CA ILE A 390 17.85 9.16 -6.69
C ILE A 390 19.08 9.02 -5.79
N PHE A 391 20.29 8.90 -6.33
CA PHE A 391 21.49 8.92 -5.52
C PHE A 391 21.68 10.24 -4.74
N LYS A 392 21.33 11.40 -5.32
CA LYS A 392 21.34 12.68 -4.59
C LYS A 392 20.35 12.67 -3.44
N LEU A 393 19.16 12.11 -3.66
CA LEU A 393 18.12 11.97 -2.63
C LEU A 393 18.58 10.99 -1.53
N LEU A 394 19.18 9.85 -1.90
CA LEU A 394 19.76 8.91 -0.94
C LEU A 394 20.80 9.58 -0.05
N ARG A 395 21.67 10.43 -0.59
CA ARG A 395 22.65 11.17 0.22
C ARG A 395 22.00 12.19 1.17
N HIS A 396 20.87 12.78 0.78
CA HIS A 396 20.11 13.70 1.63
C HIS A 396 19.43 12.98 2.80
N PHE A 397 18.75 11.87 2.51
CA PHE A 397 18.01 11.06 3.49
C PHE A 397 18.88 10.03 4.22
N GLU A 398 20.19 9.98 3.94
CA GLU A 398 21.14 9.10 4.62
C GLU A 398 21.02 9.31 6.14
N PRO A 399 20.94 8.24 6.96
CA PRO A 399 20.74 8.37 8.41
C PRO A 399 21.74 9.29 9.12
N LYS A 400 22.97 9.36 8.60
CA LYS A 400 24.03 10.26 9.07
C LYS A 400 23.74 11.76 8.82
N ASN A 401 23.00 12.09 7.77
CA ASN A 401 22.80 13.47 7.28
C ASN A 401 21.37 14.00 7.49
N TYR A 402 20.38 13.12 7.58
CA TYR A 402 18.97 13.45 7.68
C TYR A 402 18.64 14.18 8.99
N PHE A 403 17.74 15.17 8.98
CA PHE A 403 17.05 15.67 10.17
C PHE A 403 15.78 16.38 9.71
N LEU A 404 14.71 16.36 10.53
CA LEU A 404 13.37 16.84 10.14
C LEU A 404 13.36 18.30 9.64
N GLY A 405 14.25 19.14 10.17
CA GLY A 405 14.38 20.55 9.77
C GLY A 405 15.14 20.79 8.46
N LYS A 406 15.82 19.77 7.89
CA LYS A 406 16.63 19.92 6.67
C LYS A 406 15.84 19.56 5.43
N LYS A 407 15.29 20.57 4.75
CA LYS A 407 14.65 20.34 3.45
C LYS A 407 15.66 20.11 2.34
N PHE A 408 15.35 19.20 1.44
CA PHE A 408 16.06 18.98 0.19
C PHE A 408 15.87 20.22 -0.68
N ASN A 409 16.98 20.81 -1.11
CA ASN A 409 16.94 21.99 -1.96
C ASN A 409 16.57 21.59 -3.39
N TYR A 410 15.29 21.69 -3.72
CA TYR A 410 14.78 21.37 -5.04
C TYR A 410 13.70 22.36 -5.46
N ASP A 411 13.96 23.05 -6.56
CA ASP A 411 12.95 23.86 -7.24
C ASP A 411 12.36 23.03 -8.36
N PHE A 412 11.05 22.81 -8.31
CA PHE A 412 10.32 22.17 -9.40
C PHE A 412 10.56 22.94 -10.71
N LYS A 413 10.83 22.24 -11.80
CA LYS A 413 11.16 22.86 -13.10
C LYS A 413 10.03 22.72 -14.11
N VAL A 414 9.28 21.62 -14.03
CA VAL A 414 8.08 21.40 -14.84
C VAL A 414 6.84 21.85 -14.09
N MET A 415 6.81 21.59 -12.78
CA MET A 415 5.71 21.91 -11.88
C MET A 415 5.86 23.26 -11.15
N SER A 416 7.01 23.94 -11.24
CA SER A 416 7.11 25.36 -10.89
C SER A 416 7.34 26.20 -12.14
N VAL A 417 6.43 27.14 -12.37
CA VAL A 417 6.72 28.32 -13.15
C VAL A 417 6.54 29.48 -12.17
N GLU A 418 7.66 29.96 -11.66
CA GLU A 418 7.73 31.29 -11.07
C GLU A 418 8.20 32.25 -12.19
N GLU A 419 7.51 33.38 -12.27
CA GLU A 419 7.65 34.49 -13.24
C GLU A 419 6.97 34.32 -14.60
N ASP A 420 6.19 35.35 -14.97
CA ASP A 420 5.62 35.56 -16.31
C ASP A 420 6.76 36.00 -17.26
N PRO A 421 7.18 35.20 -18.25
CA PRO A 421 7.78 35.74 -19.45
C PRO A 421 6.64 36.22 -20.35
N GLU A 422 6.81 37.36 -21.01
CA GLU A 422 5.80 38.00 -21.88
C GLU A 422 5.36 37.15 -23.11
N ASP A 423 5.77 35.88 -23.20
CA ASP A 423 5.64 35.03 -24.38
C ASP A 423 5.13 33.62 -23.99
N ASP A 424 3.92 33.57 -23.46
CA ASP A 424 3.40 32.39 -22.77
C ASP A 424 2.45 31.55 -23.65
N SER A 425 2.89 30.31 -23.97
CA SER A 425 2.03 29.29 -24.59
C SER A 425 0.86 28.95 -23.65
N TRP A 426 -0.30 28.65 -24.23
CA TRP A 426 -1.54 28.30 -23.49
C TRP A 426 -1.31 27.22 -22.41
N VAL A 427 -0.34 26.33 -22.65
CA VAL A 427 0.18 25.30 -21.74
C VAL A 427 0.57 25.83 -20.38
N LEU A 428 1.41 26.86 -20.32
CA LEU A 428 1.88 27.42 -19.05
C LEU A 428 0.72 28.03 -18.25
N LYS A 429 -0.24 28.67 -18.93
CA LYS A 429 -1.47 29.19 -18.30
C LYS A 429 -2.34 28.09 -17.72
N GLN A 430 -2.36 26.89 -18.31
CA GLN A 430 -3.11 25.74 -17.83
C GLN A 430 -2.42 24.98 -16.69
N PHE A 431 -1.08 24.92 -16.67
CA PHE A 431 -0.30 24.44 -15.51
C PHE A 431 -0.38 25.42 -14.32
N LYS A 432 -0.42 26.74 -14.57
CA LYS A 432 -0.69 27.78 -13.57
C LYS A 432 -2.09 27.63 -12.94
N LYS A 433 -3.12 27.31 -13.75
CA LYS A 433 -4.47 26.96 -13.26
C LYS A 433 -4.49 25.65 -12.47
N LEU A 434 -3.67 24.66 -12.85
CA LEU A 434 -3.52 23.40 -12.13
C LEU A 434 -2.89 23.61 -10.74
N ARG A 435 -1.80 24.39 -10.67
CA ARG A 435 -1.27 24.93 -9.40
C ARG A 435 -2.39 25.61 -8.62
N ASN A 436 -3.14 26.54 -9.21
CA ASN A 436 -4.18 27.24 -8.45
C ASN A 436 -5.35 26.34 -7.99
N ARG A 437 -5.60 25.20 -8.63
CA ARG A 437 -6.63 24.22 -8.18
C ARG A 437 -6.12 23.22 -7.14
N ILE A 438 -4.87 22.75 -7.25
CA ILE A 438 -4.25 21.83 -6.28
C ILE A 438 -3.71 22.61 -5.05
N ILE A 439 -3.09 23.76 -5.29
CA ILE A 439 -2.41 24.62 -4.30
C ILE A 439 -3.37 25.65 -3.70
N GLY A 440 -4.45 26.05 -4.39
CA GLY A 440 -5.35 27.11 -3.94
C GLY A 440 -6.27 26.80 -2.77
N LYS A 441 -6.12 25.64 -2.10
CA LYS A 441 -6.80 25.36 -0.81
C LYS A 441 -5.92 24.69 0.25
N LYS A 442 -4.78 24.08 -0.10
CA LYS A 442 -3.75 23.57 0.83
C LYS A 442 -2.38 23.74 0.18
N ASN A 443 -1.45 24.36 0.88
CA ASN A 443 -0.14 24.63 0.31
C ASN A 443 0.61 23.30 0.11
N PHE A 444 1.32 23.16 -1.01
CA PHE A 444 2.28 22.05 -1.21
C PHE A 444 3.33 21.95 -0.08
N THR A 445 3.55 23.05 0.65
CA THR A 445 4.38 23.13 1.86
C THR A 445 3.88 22.28 3.01
N ASP A 446 2.60 21.87 3.00
CA ASP A 446 1.99 21.05 4.05
C ASP A 446 2.17 19.54 3.78
N MET A 447 2.59 19.17 2.57
CA MET A 447 2.90 17.78 2.25
C MET A 447 4.27 17.40 2.86
N PRO A 448 4.35 16.31 3.64
CA PRO A 448 5.62 15.81 4.16
C PRO A 448 6.68 15.60 3.07
N GLU A 449 7.93 15.96 3.38
CA GLU A 449 9.05 15.89 2.43
C GLU A 449 9.31 14.46 1.91
N ASP A 450 9.06 13.46 2.76
CA ASP A 450 9.13 12.03 2.43
C ASP A 450 8.11 11.58 1.37
N ARG A 451 7.13 12.43 1.03
CA ARG A 451 6.23 12.24 -0.13
C ARG A 451 6.64 13.11 -1.31
N GLN A 452 7.10 14.34 -1.05
CA GLN A 452 7.51 15.28 -2.09
C GLN A 452 8.65 14.73 -2.96
N VAL A 453 9.51 13.89 -2.38
CA VAL A 453 10.58 13.18 -3.08
C VAL A 453 10.14 12.44 -4.34
N TRP A 454 8.96 11.82 -4.34
CA TRP A 454 8.45 11.10 -5.50
C TRP A 454 8.10 12.06 -6.65
N LEU A 455 7.58 13.25 -6.32
CA LEU A 455 7.37 14.32 -7.28
C LEU A 455 8.69 14.92 -7.77
N TYR A 456 9.72 15.02 -6.91
CA TYR A 456 11.04 15.48 -7.34
C TYR A 456 11.62 14.56 -8.41
N ILE A 457 11.51 13.24 -8.23
CA ILE A 457 12.00 12.24 -9.21
C ILE A 457 11.23 12.40 -10.53
N LEU A 458 9.91 12.51 -10.46
CA LEU A 458 9.03 12.70 -11.62
C LEU A 458 9.38 13.97 -12.40
N ASP A 459 9.38 15.12 -11.71
CA ASP A 459 9.65 16.44 -12.30
C ASP A 459 11.04 16.52 -12.92
N HIS A 460 12.06 16.08 -12.17
CA HIS A 460 13.45 16.15 -12.62
C HIS A 460 13.67 15.34 -13.89
N THR A 461 13.05 14.16 -13.96
CA THR A 461 13.19 13.26 -15.11
C THR A 461 12.45 13.83 -16.32
N ILE A 462 11.24 14.38 -16.16
CA ILE A 462 10.50 15.02 -17.26
C ILE A 462 11.28 16.22 -17.80
N ASP A 463 11.79 17.10 -16.93
CA ASP A 463 12.60 18.27 -17.30
C ASP A 463 13.84 17.85 -18.11
N LYS A 464 14.61 16.90 -17.59
CA LYS A 464 15.91 16.53 -18.15
C LYS A 464 15.84 15.60 -19.35
N VAL A 465 14.77 14.84 -19.53
CA VAL A 465 14.67 13.84 -20.61
C VAL A 465 13.70 14.29 -21.69
N LEU A 466 12.53 14.82 -21.31
CA LEU A 466 11.49 15.19 -22.28
C LEU A 466 11.62 16.64 -22.76
N LEU A 467 12.05 17.56 -21.89
CA LEU A 467 12.06 19.00 -22.17
C LEU A 467 13.41 19.60 -22.56
N LYS A 468 14.52 18.88 -22.35
CA LYS A 468 15.89 19.40 -22.43
C LYS A 468 16.31 20.03 -23.78
N ASN A 469 15.60 19.80 -24.90
CA ASN A 469 16.07 20.16 -26.25
C ASN A 469 15.03 20.64 -27.29
N LYS A 470 13.79 21.05 -26.94
CA LYS A 470 12.81 21.50 -27.96
C LYS A 470 11.92 22.65 -27.49
N SER A 471 11.75 23.67 -28.32
CA SER A 471 10.78 24.76 -28.16
C SER A 471 9.33 24.31 -28.40
N ASP A 472 9.13 23.29 -29.26
CA ASP A 472 7.80 22.76 -29.64
C ASP A 472 7.33 21.55 -28.79
N SER A 473 8.12 21.10 -27.81
CA SER A 473 7.81 19.94 -26.95
C SER A 473 6.74 20.20 -25.89
N LYS A 474 6.44 21.47 -25.61
CA LYS A 474 5.55 21.89 -24.51
C LYS A 474 4.08 21.55 -24.77
N SER A 475 3.60 21.52 -26.02
CA SER A 475 2.20 21.25 -26.35
C SER A 475 1.75 19.82 -26.00
N TYR A 476 2.59 18.81 -26.24
CA TYR A 476 2.20 17.41 -26.02
C TYR A 476 2.25 16.94 -24.56
N LEU A 477 2.94 17.67 -23.68
CA LEU A 477 2.87 17.38 -22.24
C LEU A 477 1.48 17.64 -21.65
N GLU A 478 0.65 18.43 -22.33
CA GLU A 478 -0.75 18.66 -21.92
C GLU A 478 -1.57 17.37 -21.92
N LEU A 479 -1.27 16.44 -22.84
CA LEU A 479 -1.96 15.16 -22.91
C LEU A 479 -1.74 14.30 -21.65
N PHE A 480 -0.60 14.49 -20.98
CA PHE A 480 -0.29 13.80 -19.72
C PHE A 480 -0.73 14.58 -18.48
N LYS A 481 -1.31 15.78 -18.65
CA LYS A 481 -1.73 16.62 -17.52
C LYS A 481 -2.63 15.85 -16.55
N PRO A 482 -3.76 15.22 -16.98
CA PRO A 482 -4.66 14.54 -16.04
C PRO A 482 -3.96 13.47 -15.18
N LEU A 483 -2.98 12.77 -15.77
CA LEU A 483 -2.16 11.77 -15.08
C LEU A 483 -1.30 12.38 -13.97
N LEU A 484 -0.64 13.50 -14.27
CA LEU A 484 0.15 14.25 -13.28
C LEU A 484 -0.75 14.81 -12.16
N GLU A 485 -1.97 15.28 -12.49
CA GLU A 485 -2.96 15.74 -11.49
C GLU A 485 -3.41 14.60 -10.57
N GLY A 486 -3.73 13.45 -11.16
CA GLY A 486 -4.12 12.25 -10.44
C GLY A 486 -3.02 11.78 -9.50
N HIS A 487 -1.77 11.80 -9.96
CA HIS A 487 -0.62 11.41 -9.15
C HIS A 487 -0.35 12.35 -7.97
N ALA A 488 -0.39 13.66 -8.18
CA ALA A 488 -0.23 14.63 -7.09
C ALA A 488 -1.37 14.52 -6.04
N THR A 489 -2.59 14.27 -6.50
CA THR A 489 -3.76 14.03 -5.64
C THR A 489 -3.59 12.73 -4.84
N PHE A 490 -3.08 11.68 -5.48
CA PHE A 490 -2.75 10.42 -4.83
C PHE A 490 -1.72 10.62 -3.71
N LEU A 491 -0.59 11.27 -3.98
CA LEU A 491 0.46 11.50 -2.99
C LEU A 491 0.00 12.36 -1.81
N SER A 492 -0.85 13.35 -2.05
CA SER A 492 -1.36 14.25 -0.99
C SER A 492 -2.45 13.60 -0.13
N SER A 493 -3.26 12.69 -0.68
CA SER A 493 -4.47 12.18 -0.01
C SER A 493 -4.35 10.76 0.56
N CYS A 494 -3.29 10.01 0.21
CA CYS A 494 -3.06 8.63 0.64
C CYS A 494 -2.49 8.54 2.08
N PRO A 495 -2.75 7.45 2.83
CA PRO A 495 -2.16 7.21 4.15
C PRO A 495 -0.62 7.34 4.19
N THR A 496 -0.08 7.73 5.35
CA THR A 496 1.36 7.98 5.57
C THR A 496 2.26 6.75 5.47
N ASN A 497 1.70 5.54 5.45
CA ASN A 497 2.45 4.28 5.40
C ASN A 497 2.50 3.63 4.00
N SER A 498 1.97 4.28 2.95
CA SER A 498 1.84 3.73 1.59
C SER A 498 3.06 3.95 0.69
N TYR A 499 4.28 3.98 1.25
CA TYR A 499 5.52 4.31 0.51
C TYR A 499 5.79 3.41 -0.71
N GLU A 500 5.48 2.11 -0.63
CA GLU A 500 5.64 1.20 -1.77
C GLU A 500 4.71 1.59 -2.93
N SER A 501 3.47 2.00 -2.62
CA SER A 501 2.53 2.45 -3.64
C SER A 501 3.00 3.76 -4.28
N PHE A 502 3.55 4.70 -3.50
CA PHE A 502 4.14 5.93 -4.03
C PHE A 502 5.26 5.62 -5.03
N ARG A 503 6.15 4.72 -4.64
CA ARG A 503 7.26 4.25 -5.45
C ARG A 503 6.79 3.62 -6.77
N VAL A 504 5.91 2.62 -6.70
CA VAL A 504 5.42 1.87 -7.86
C VAL A 504 4.69 2.79 -8.83
N VAL A 505 3.78 3.63 -8.34
CA VAL A 505 2.99 4.53 -9.19
C VAL A 505 3.91 5.55 -9.89
N THR A 506 4.85 6.17 -9.17
CA THR A 506 5.77 7.18 -9.73
C THR A 506 6.59 6.62 -10.90
N HIS A 507 7.23 5.46 -10.69
CA HIS A 507 8.08 4.86 -11.71
C HIS A 507 7.32 4.36 -12.94
N ASN A 508 6.11 3.82 -12.74
CA ASN A 508 5.29 3.36 -13.87
C ASN A 508 4.71 4.53 -14.66
N ILE A 509 4.31 5.63 -14.00
CA ILE A 509 3.92 6.87 -14.68
C ILE A 509 5.08 7.42 -15.52
N LEU A 510 6.28 7.50 -14.93
CA LEU A 510 7.47 7.91 -15.65
C LEU A 510 7.74 7.02 -16.86
N LEU A 511 7.73 5.70 -16.68
CA LEU A 511 7.99 4.74 -17.75
C LEU A 511 6.99 4.91 -18.90
N PHE A 512 5.69 5.01 -18.58
CA PHE A 512 4.64 5.21 -19.57
C PHE A 512 4.82 6.52 -20.32
N MET A 513 5.07 7.64 -19.62
CA MET A 513 5.34 8.92 -20.27
C MET A 513 6.57 8.84 -21.18
N ILE A 514 7.70 8.34 -20.69
CA ILE A 514 8.94 8.23 -21.46
C ILE A 514 8.77 7.36 -22.72
N GLN A 515 7.99 6.29 -22.63
CA GLN A 515 7.84 5.35 -23.73
C GLN A 515 6.78 5.75 -24.75
N THR A 516 5.74 6.48 -24.34
CA THR A 516 4.66 6.93 -25.23
C THR A 516 4.93 8.31 -25.84
N TYR A 517 5.63 9.19 -25.13
CA TYR A 517 5.92 10.55 -25.58
C TYR A 517 6.58 10.66 -26.97
N PRO A 518 7.57 9.82 -27.36
CA PRO A 518 8.12 9.81 -28.71
C PRO A 518 7.10 9.59 -29.83
N LEU A 519 6.02 8.88 -29.54
CA LEU A 519 4.96 8.55 -30.50
C LEU A 519 4.05 9.75 -30.75
N PHE A 520 3.97 10.67 -29.79
CA PHE A 520 3.10 11.84 -29.85
C PHE A 520 3.79 13.08 -30.42
N GLN A 521 5.13 13.08 -30.49
CA GLN A 521 5.89 14.21 -31.03
C GLN A 521 5.79 14.39 -32.56
N ASP A 522 5.24 13.43 -33.29
CA ASP A 522 5.08 13.48 -34.74
C ASP A 522 3.60 13.77 -35.04
N SER A 523 3.20 15.06 -35.00
CA SER A 523 1.80 15.52 -35.06
C SER A 523 1.01 14.99 -36.25
N GLU A 524 1.66 14.72 -37.37
CA GLU A 524 1.01 14.24 -38.58
C GLU A 524 0.48 12.80 -38.43
N LYS A 525 0.83 12.11 -37.33
CA LYS A 525 0.50 10.69 -37.09
C LYS A 525 -0.56 10.46 -36.01
N LEU A 526 -0.91 11.48 -35.23
CA LEU A 526 -1.94 11.37 -34.20
C LEU A 526 -3.31 11.73 -34.77
N THR A 527 -4.29 10.84 -34.65
CA THR A 527 -5.67 11.12 -35.03
C THR A 527 -6.47 11.64 -33.83
N ASP A 528 -7.66 12.23 -34.08
CA ASP A 528 -8.56 12.66 -33.00
C ASP A 528 -8.95 11.48 -32.09
N GLU A 529 -9.12 10.27 -32.65
CA GLU A 529 -9.37 9.05 -31.88
C GLU A 529 -8.22 8.69 -30.94
N ASP A 530 -6.96 8.91 -31.34
CA ASP A 530 -5.81 8.64 -30.49
C ASP A 530 -5.81 9.53 -29.25
N VAL A 531 -6.17 10.82 -29.42
CA VAL A 531 -6.29 11.76 -28.32
C VAL A 531 -7.38 11.31 -27.34
N VAL A 532 -8.55 10.89 -27.85
CA VAL A 532 -9.65 10.39 -27.02
C VAL A 532 -9.26 9.14 -26.24
N ILE A 533 -8.60 8.17 -26.89
CA ILE A 533 -8.11 6.94 -26.22
C ILE A 533 -7.12 7.31 -25.12
N LEU A 534 -6.16 8.18 -25.41
CA LEU A 534 -5.16 8.62 -24.47
C LEU A 534 -5.80 9.29 -23.25
N GLU A 535 -6.72 10.23 -23.45
CA GLU A 535 -7.45 10.90 -22.36
C GLU A 535 -8.21 9.90 -21.46
N LYS A 536 -8.90 8.93 -22.05
CA LYS A 536 -9.62 7.89 -21.31
C LYS A 536 -8.65 7.01 -20.50
N GLN A 537 -7.51 6.62 -21.08
CA GLN A 537 -6.45 5.91 -20.36
C GLN A 537 -5.91 6.74 -19.19
N MET A 538 -5.60 8.02 -19.38
CA MET A 538 -5.11 8.90 -18.30
C MET A 538 -6.11 8.99 -17.14
N LYS A 539 -7.40 9.13 -17.47
CA LYS A 539 -8.48 9.20 -16.48
C LYS A 539 -8.59 7.90 -15.70
N TYR A 540 -8.49 6.76 -16.37
CA TYR A 540 -8.53 5.45 -15.71
C TYR A 540 -7.31 5.22 -14.82
N ILE A 541 -6.09 5.52 -15.30
CA ILE A 541 -4.86 5.42 -14.49
C ILE A 541 -4.99 6.26 -13.21
N SER A 542 -5.46 7.50 -13.33
CA SER A 542 -5.67 8.41 -12.19
C SER A 542 -6.67 7.86 -11.17
N LYS A 543 -7.75 7.23 -11.65
CA LYS A 543 -8.73 6.55 -10.80
C LYS A 543 -8.09 5.38 -10.05
N VAL A 544 -7.40 4.49 -10.75
CA VAL A 544 -6.76 3.31 -10.14
C VAL A 544 -5.73 3.72 -9.10
N SER A 545 -4.89 4.73 -9.38
CA SER A 545 -3.96 5.27 -8.38
C SER A 545 -4.69 5.74 -7.11
N THR A 546 -5.86 6.36 -7.25
CA THR A 546 -6.67 6.81 -6.11
C THR A 546 -7.28 5.63 -5.36
N ASP A 547 -7.78 4.60 -6.05
CA ASP A 547 -8.42 3.41 -5.46
C ASP A 547 -7.43 2.55 -4.64
N MET A 548 -6.12 2.64 -4.93
CA MET A 548 -5.06 2.05 -4.11
C MET A 548 -5.06 2.60 -2.67
N LYS A 549 -5.59 3.81 -2.44
CA LYS A 549 -5.78 4.40 -1.10
C LYS A 549 -6.64 3.52 -0.18
N SER A 550 -7.70 2.94 -0.73
CA SER A 550 -8.68 2.13 0.00
C SER A 550 -8.31 0.65 0.08
N GLY A 551 -7.15 0.25 -0.46
CA GLY A 551 -6.79 -1.16 -0.61
C GLY A 551 -7.66 -1.91 -1.63
N ALA A 552 -8.35 -1.18 -2.52
CA ALA A 552 -9.25 -1.74 -3.52
C ALA A 552 -8.52 -2.14 -4.82
N SER A 553 -7.23 -1.83 -4.93
CA SER A 553 -6.39 -2.19 -6.08
C SER A 553 -4.96 -2.46 -5.61
N ASP A 554 -4.37 -3.53 -6.12
CA ASP A 554 -3.01 -3.95 -5.77
C ASP A 554 -1.96 -3.28 -6.66
N SER A 555 -0.73 -3.15 -6.15
CA SER A 555 0.38 -2.55 -6.90
C SER A 555 0.78 -3.36 -8.13
N SER A 556 0.57 -4.68 -8.12
CA SER A 556 0.76 -5.54 -9.29
C SER A 556 -0.21 -5.21 -10.40
N ASP A 557 -1.47 -4.92 -10.06
CA ASP A 557 -2.51 -4.63 -11.03
C ASP A 557 -2.24 -3.30 -11.74
N PHE A 558 -1.82 -2.28 -10.98
CA PHE A 558 -1.40 -1.00 -11.55
C PHE A 558 -0.23 -1.16 -12.53
N ARG A 559 0.79 -1.94 -12.17
CA ARG A 559 1.93 -2.21 -13.06
C ARG A 559 1.48 -2.91 -14.35
N ASN A 560 0.70 -3.97 -14.24
CA ASN A 560 0.22 -4.74 -15.40
C ASN A 560 -0.62 -3.87 -16.34
N LEU A 561 -1.46 -2.98 -15.80
CA LEU A 561 -2.22 -2.01 -16.59
C LEU A 561 -1.31 -1.09 -17.41
N MET A 562 -0.29 -0.53 -16.77
CA MET A 562 0.66 0.36 -17.43
C MET A 562 1.46 -0.37 -18.51
N GLU A 563 1.89 -1.61 -18.26
CA GLU A 563 2.59 -2.44 -19.24
C GLU A 563 1.74 -2.70 -20.50
N GLU A 564 0.46 -3.07 -20.35
CA GLU A 564 -0.41 -3.33 -21.51
C GLU A 564 -0.77 -2.06 -22.29
N TYR A 565 -0.93 -0.91 -21.61
CA TYR A 565 -1.11 0.38 -22.30
C TYR A 565 0.15 0.82 -23.06
N ILE A 566 1.33 0.65 -22.45
CA ILE A 566 2.61 0.87 -23.12
C ILE A 566 2.73 -0.02 -24.36
N ARG A 567 2.36 -1.30 -24.25
CA ARG A 567 2.39 -2.26 -25.36
C ARG A 567 1.47 -1.83 -26.48
N TYR A 568 0.22 -1.46 -26.16
CA TYR A 568 -0.74 -0.92 -27.14
C TYR A 568 -0.15 0.24 -27.96
N TRP A 569 0.39 1.27 -27.28
CA TRP A 569 1.00 2.41 -27.98
C TRP A 569 2.22 1.99 -28.81
N GLY A 570 2.99 1.01 -28.33
CA GLY A 570 4.07 0.40 -29.11
C GLY A 570 3.60 -0.26 -30.41
N LEU A 571 2.37 -0.79 -30.44
CA LEU A 571 1.75 -1.45 -31.59
C LEU A 571 0.92 -0.52 -32.47
N ARG A 572 0.70 0.73 -32.06
CA ARG A 572 -0.15 1.69 -32.79
C ARG A 572 0.27 1.94 -34.24
N HIS A 573 1.57 1.87 -34.52
CA HIS A 573 2.14 1.99 -35.86
C HIS A 573 1.74 0.87 -36.83
N LEU A 574 1.21 -0.26 -36.31
CA LEU A 574 0.70 -1.37 -37.13
C LEU A 574 -0.70 -1.08 -37.67
N ILE A 575 -1.37 -0.06 -37.12
CA ILE A 575 -2.70 0.42 -37.54
C ILE A 575 -2.53 1.78 -38.24
N THR A 576 -1.47 1.95 -39.03
CA THR A 576 -1.29 3.08 -39.95
C THR A 576 -1.02 2.54 -41.35
N LEU A 577 -1.48 3.24 -42.37
CA LEU A 577 -1.33 2.84 -43.77
C LEU A 577 -0.43 3.84 -44.50
N ASP A 578 0.54 3.34 -45.27
CA ASP A 578 1.24 4.14 -46.26
C ASP A 578 0.39 4.24 -47.54
N GLU A 579 -0.09 5.44 -47.83
CA GLU A 579 -1.03 5.69 -48.94
C GLU A 579 -0.31 5.83 -50.29
N SER A 580 1.02 5.97 -50.32
CA SER A 580 1.78 6.36 -51.52
C SER A 580 1.60 5.41 -52.73
N ASN A 581 1.44 4.12 -52.46
CA ASN A 581 1.34 3.06 -53.47
C ASN A 581 -0.03 2.36 -53.53
N CYS A 582 -1.03 2.87 -52.83
CA CYS A 582 -2.34 2.22 -52.68
C CYS A 582 -3.43 3.06 -53.36
N PRO A 583 -4.34 2.49 -54.18
CA PRO A 583 -5.47 3.23 -54.74
C PRO A 583 -6.43 3.72 -53.65
N ASP A 584 -7.05 4.89 -53.86
CA ASP A 584 -7.97 5.53 -52.89
C ASP A 584 -9.08 4.60 -52.39
N TYR A 585 -9.62 3.76 -53.28
CA TYR A 585 -10.61 2.73 -52.94
C TYR A 585 -10.11 1.79 -51.84
N LEU A 586 -8.90 1.26 -52.01
CA LEU A 586 -8.30 0.29 -51.09
C LEU A 586 -7.87 0.98 -49.78
N VAL A 587 -7.37 2.21 -49.86
CA VAL A 587 -7.10 3.06 -48.68
C VAL A 587 -8.36 3.24 -47.83
N SER A 588 -9.51 3.55 -48.44
CA SER A 588 -10.77 3.73 -47.73
C SER A 588 -11.22 2.44 -47.00
N LEU A 589 -11.04 1.28 -47.63
CA LEU A 589 -11.41 0.00 -47.02
C LEU A 589 -10.53 -0.35 -45.82
N ILE A 590 -9.21 -0.18 -45.95
CA ILE A 590 -8.26 -0.46 -44.87
C ILE A 590 -8.47 0.52 -43.71
N LYS A 591 -8.72 1.82 -43.98
CA LYS A 591 -9.10 2.79 -42.95
C LYS A 591 -10.38 2.39 -42.21
N GLY A 592 -11.34 1.78 -42.90
CA GLY A 592 -12.54 1.20 -42.29
C GLY A 592 -12.23 0.11 -41.26
N VAL A 593 -11.32 -0.80 -41.59
CA VAL A 593 -10.81 -1.85 -40.67
C VAL A 593 -10.13 -1.23 -39.46
N HIS A 594 -9.21 -0.29 -39.70
CA HIS A 594 -8.48 0.42 -38.64
C HIS A 594 -9.41 1.16 -37.68
N LYS A 595 -10.47 1.78 -38.20
CA LYS A 595 -11.48 2.45 -37.37
C LYS A 595 -12.18 1.50 -36.40
N VAL A 596 -12.52 0.28 -36.84
CA VAL A 596 -13.15 -0.72 -35.95
C VAL A 596 -12.17 -1.16 -34.85
N LEU A 597 -10.88 -1.32 -35.18
CA LEU A 597 -9.84 -1.62 -34.18
C LEU A 597 -9.70 -0.51 -33.13
N LEU A 598 -9.71 0.76 -33.55
CA LEU A 598 -9.67 1.89 -32.61
C LEU A 598 -10.91 1.91 -31.70
N GLN A 599 -12.09 1.61 -32.24
CA GLN A 599 -13.31 1.46 -31.43
C GLN A 599 -13.20 0.35 -30.39
N MET A 600 -12.51 -0.74 -30.72
CA MET A 600 -12.26 -1.85 -29.78
C MET A 600 -11.27 -1.48 -28.67
N VAL A 601 -10.46 -0.43 -28.84
CA VAL A 601 -9.66 0.14 -27.75
C VAL A 601 -10.50 1.11 -26.91
N GLU A 602 -11.30 1.93 -27.58
CA GLU A 602 -12.06 3.00 -26.96
C GLU A 602 -13.21 2.51 -26.08
N ILE A 603 -14.04 1.58 -26.58
CA ILE A 603 -15.26 1.10 -25.90
C ILE A 603 -14.96 0.46 -24.54
N PRO A 604 -13.95 -0.41 -24.38
CA PRO A 604 -13.53 -0.94 -23.08
C PRO A 604 -13.20 0.13 -22.05
N LEU A 605 -12.59 1.24 -22.47
CA LEU A 605 -12.14 2.31 -21.57
C LEU A 605 -13.32 3.13 -20.99
N ASP A 606 -14.49 3.10 -21.63
CA ASP A 606 -15.72 3.69 -21.09
C ASP A 606 -16.38 2.81 -20.02
N LYS A 607 -15.97 1.55 -19.89
CA LYS A 607 -16.55 0.62 -18.93
C LYS A 607 -15.99 0.86 -17.53
N THR A 608 -16.87 0.85 -16.55
CA THR A 608 -16.47 0.92 -15.14
C THR A 608 -16.17 -0.49 -14.63
N VAL A 609 -14.92 -0.92 -14.75
CA VAL A 609 -14.46 -2.27 -14.37
C VAL A 609 -13.27 -2.22 -13.42
N ARG A 610 -13.02 -3.33 -12.73
CA ARG A 610 -11.76 -3.56 -12.00
C ARG A 610 -10.59 -3.71 -12.98
N VAL A 611 -9.38 -3.54 -12.47
CA VAL A 611 -8.15 -3.57 -13.28
C VAL A 611 -7.90 -4.92 -13.96
N PRO A 612 -8.02 -6.08 -13.28
CA PRO A 612 -7.63 -7.36 -13.89
C PRO A 612 -8.41 -7.75 -15.16
N PRO A 613 -9.75 -7.61 -15.22
CA PRO A 613 -10.51 -7.84 -16.46
C PRO A 613 -10.07 -6.95 -17.62
N LEU A 614 -9.80 -5.67 -17.35
CA LEU A 614 -9.35 -4.73 -18.37
C LEU A 614 -7.95 -5.08 -18.89
N VAL A 615 -7.02 -5.41 -17.98
CA VAL A 615 -5.67 -5.87 -18.32
C VAL A 615 -5.71 -7.12 -19.20
N ASN A 616 -6.52 -8.11 -18.84
CA ASN A 616 -6.64 -9.34 -19.63
C ASN A 616 -7.20 -9.07 -21.03
N TYR A 617 -8.20 -8.19 -21.14
CA TYR A 617 -8.73 -7.78 -22.44
C TYR A 617 -7.66 -7.09 -23.31
N PHE A 618 -6.96 -6.10 -22.75
CA PHE A 618 -5.90 -5.40 -23.49
C PHE A 618 -4.76 -6.33 -23.89
N ARG A 619 -4.44 -7.36 -23.09
CA ARG A 619 -3.47 -8.38 -23.46
C ARG A 619 -3.90 -9.16 -24.71
N GLU A 620 -5.13 -9.66 -24.73
CA GLU A 620 -5.69 -10.37 -25.90
C GLU A 620 -5.77 -9.45 -27.13
N LEU A 621 -6.12 -8.18 -26.94
CA LEU A 621 -6.15 -7.19 -28.02
C LEU A 621 -4.75 -6.87 -28.56
N ASN A 622 -3.76 -6.69 -27.69
CA ASN A 622 -2.37 -6.43 -28.08
C ASN A 622 -1.79 -7.63 -28.84
N ASP A 623 -2.03 -8.85 -28.35
CA ASP A 623 -1.68 -10.11 -29.01
C ASP A 623 -2.32 -10.22 -30.40
N PHE A 624 -3.60 -9.85 -30.51
CA PHE A 624 -4.30 -9.80 -31.79
C PHE A 624 -3.70 -8.77 -32.75
N MET A 625 -3.37 -7.56 -32.27
CA MET A 625 -2.74 -6.50 -33.06
C MET A 625 -1.35 -6.90 -33.58
N GLU A 626 -0.59 -7.66 -32.79
CA GLU A 626 0.72 -8.18 -33.20
C GLU A 626 0.64 -9.16 -34.36
N ASP A 627 -0.40 -9.99 -34.41
CA ASP A 627 -0.62 -10.93 -35.53
C ASP A 627 -1.27 -10.23 -36.73
N PHE A 628 -2.09 -9.20 -36.49
CA PHE A 628 -2.74 -8.41 -37.54
C PHE A 628 -1.72 -7.79 -38.51
N LYS A 629 -0.50 -7.45 -38.04
CA LYS A 629 0.57 -6.90 -38.90
C LYS A 629 0.98 -7.83 -40.05
N ASP A 630 0.77 -9.13 -39.90
CA ASP A 630 1.18 -10.12 -40.91
C ASP A 630 0.19 -10.18 -42.09
N ILE A 631 -0.90 -9.40 -42.01
CA ILE A 631 -1.90 -9.24 -43.07
C ILE A 631 -1.54 -8.02 -43.93
N ASP A 632 -0.78 -8.26 -44.99
CA ASP A 632 -0.46 -7.25 -46.00
C ASP A 632 -1.62 -7.08 -47.00
N PHE A 633 -2.64 -6.31 -46.62
CA PHE A 633 -3.85 -6.12 -47.44
C PHE A 633 -3.55 -5.70 -48.89
N PRO A 634 -2.69 -4.70 -49.18
CA PRO A 634 -2.30 -4.37 -50.55
C PRO A 634 -1.78 -5.56 -51.36
N SER A 635 -0.97 -6.43 -50.76
CA SER A 635 -0.31 -7.53 -51.46
C SER A 635 -1.14 -8.81 -51.54
N ILE A 636 -2.37 -8.86 -51.03
CA ILE A 636 -3.18 -10.11 -50.97
C ILE A 636 -4.57 -9.95 -51.58
N TRP A 637 -4.69 -9.19 -52.67
CA TRP A 637 -5.94 -9.11 -53.40
C TRP A 637 -6.07 -10.24 -54.41
N TYR A 638 -6.94 -11.20 -54.11
CA TYR A 638 -7.26 -12.32 -55.00
C TYR A 638 -8.61 -12.16 -55.69
N ILE A 639 -8.66 -12.50 -56.98
CA ILE A 639 -9.87 -12.46 -57.79
C ILE A 639 -10.06 -13.77 -58.59
N LYS A 640 -11.31 -14.09 -58.92
CA LYS A 640 -11.64 -15.07 -59.95
C LYS A 640 -11.93 -14.32 -61.24
N SER A 641 -11.18 -14.62 -62.29
CA SER A 641 -11.36 -14.00 -63.62
C SER A 641 -11.31 -15.07 -64.70
N ASN A 642 -12.02 -14.84 -65.80
CA ASN A 642 -11.90 -15.64 -67.02
C ASN A 642 -10.96 -15.01 -68.06
N PHE A 643 -10.47 -13.80 -67.78
CA PHE A 643 -9.58 -13.03 -68.65
C PHE A 643 -8.26 -12.75 -67.92
N ASP A 644 -7.16 -12.87 -68.66
CA ASP A 644 -5.82 -12.55 -68.20
C ASP A 644 -5.47 -11.11 -68.60
N LEU A 645 -5.16 -10.27 -67.60
CA LEU A 645 -4.69 -8.90 -67.80
C LEU A 645 -3.18 -8.89 -67.53
N ALA A 646 -2.40 -9.21 -68.56
CA ALA A 646 -0.95 -9.35 -68.46
C ALA A 646 -0.30 -8.11 -67.82
N GLY A 647 0.44 -8.33 -66.74
CA GLY A 647 1.12 -7.27 -65.98
C GLY A 647 0.25 -6.50 -64.98
N VAL A 648 -1.05 -6.80 -64.89
CA VAL A 648 -1.99 -6.23 -63.89
C VAL A 648 -2.46 -7.30 -62.90
N ILE A 649 -2.69 -8.52 -63.39
CA ILE A 649 -3.00 -9.69 -62.56
C ILE A 649 -2.05 -10.84 -62.90
N GLU A 650 -1.76 -11.69 -61.93
CA GLU A 650 -0.89 -12.86 -62.05
C GLU A 650 -1.66 -14.12 -61.67
N LYS A 651 -1.63 -15.15 -62.52
CA LYS A 651 -2.26 -16.43 -62.22
C LYS A 651 -1.55 -17.11 -61.05
N ILE A 652 -2.31 -17.61 -60.08
CA ILE A 652 -1.78 -18.35 -58.93
C ILE A 652 -1.92 -19.85 -59.20
N ASP A 653 -0.83 -20.58 -59.01
CA ASP A 653 -0.86 -22.04 -58.92
C ASP A 653 -1.53 -22.44 -57.60
N ASN A 654 -2.73 -23.01 -57.71
CA ASN A 654 -3.55 -23.43 -56.58
C ASN A 654 -3.98 -24.90 -56.72
N LYS A 655 -4.56 -25.48 -55.67
CA LYS A 655 -4.98 -26.89 -55.66
C LYS A 655 -6.08 -27.23 -56.69
N ILE A 656 -6.69 -26.21 -57.33
CA ILE A 656 -7.80 -26.34 -58.29
C ILE A 656 -7.39 -25.89 -59.72
N ALA A 657 -6.09 -25.85 -60.02
CA ALA A 657 -5.55 -25.30 -61.27
C ALA A 657 -6.03 -26.04 -62.56
N SER A 658 -6.74 -27.16 -62.44
CA SER A 658 -7.28 -27.97 -63.53
C SER A 658 -8.70 -27.58 -64.01
N GLU A 659 -9.38 -26.61 -63.39
CA GLU A 659 -10.77 -26.23 -63.72
C GLU A 659 -10.89 -24.85 -64.42
N THR A 660 -12.01 -24.61 -65.11
CA THR A 660 -12.27 -23.49 -66.06
C THR A 660 -12.23 -22.07 -65.47
N LYS A 661 -12.01 -21.89 -64.16
CA LYS A 661 -11.85 -20.59 -63.49
C LYS A 661 -10.58 -20.54 -62.64
N CYS A 662 -9.54 -19.90 -63.16
CA CYS A 662 -8.28 -19.72 -62.45
C CYS A 662 -8.38 -18.61 -61.39
N SER A 663 -7.66 -18.77 -60.27
CA SER A 663 -7.46 -17.70 -59.29
C SER A 663 -6.30 -16.81 -59.73
N TYR A 664 -6.47 -15.50 -59.58
CA TYR A 664 -5.45 -14.52 -59.91
C TYR A 664 -5.16 -13.63 -58.71
N LYS A 665 -3.92 -13.18 -58.59
CA LYS A 665 -3.45 -12.13 -57.70
C LYS A 665 -3.42 -10.81 -58.45
N VAL A 666 -3.89 -9.73 -57.86
CA VAL A 666 -3.66 -8.38 -58.41
C VAL A 666 -2.22 -7.97 -58.10
N ILE A 667 -1.45 -7.62 -59.13
CA ILE A 667 -0.03 -7.21 -59.02
C ILE A 667 0.18 -5.72 -59.29
N ASP A 668 -0.68 -5.08 -60.08
CA ASP A 668 -0.70 -3.61 -60.27
C ASP A 668 -2.05 -3.05 -59.80
N LEU A 669 -2.07 -2.58 -58.55
CA LEU A 669 -3.30 -2.12 -57.88
C LEU A 669 -3.92 -0.89 -58.56
N LYS A 670 -3.10 0.06 -59.05
CA LYS A 670 -3.59 1.32 -59.63
C LYS A 670 -4.25 1.04 -60.98
N ARG A 671 -3.53 0.34 -61.87
CA ARG A 671 -4.09 -0.04 -63.17
C ARG A 671 -5.29 -0.97 -63.06
N PHE A 672 -5.30 -1.83 -62.04
CA PHE A 672 -6.45 -2.70 -61.78
C PHE A 672 -7.70 -1.91 -61.40
N VAL A 673 -7.59 -0.88 -60.56
CA VAL A 673 -8.74 -0.04 -60.18
C VAL A 673 -9.17 0.87 -61.35
N GLU A 674 -8.24 1.50 -62.04
CA GLU A 674 -8.49 2.35 -63.23
C GLU A 674 -9.20 1.57 -64.35
N GLY A 675 -8.87 0.28 -64.53
CA GLY A 675 -9.50 -0.59 -65.53
C GLY A 675 -10.99 -0.86 -65.31
N PHE A 676 -11.55 -0.47 -64.16
CA PHE A 676 -12.95 -0.69 -63.77
C PHE A 676 -13.72 0.62 -63.50
N GLU A 677 -13.25 1.78 -63.97
CA GLU A 677 -13.87 3.10 -63.72
C GLU A 677 -15.39 3.21 -64.04
N ASP A 678 -15.92 2.39 -64.97
CA ASP A 678 -17.35 2.34 -65.34
C ASP A 678 -18.12 1.08 -64.86
N GLY A 679 -17.48 0.21 -64.06
CA GLY A 679 -18.01 -1.09 -63.65
C GLY A 679 -17.94 -1.36 -62.13
N SER A 680 -18.58 -2.44 -61.67
CA SER A 680 -18.48 -2.86 -60.26
C SER A 680 -17.13 -3.52 -59.99
N LEU A 681 -16.29 -2.88 -59.19
CA LEU A 681 -14.98 -3.41 -58.82
C LEU A 681 -15.11 -4.75 -58.06
N PRO A 682 -14.27 -5.76 -58.36
CA PRO A 682 -14.28 -7.03 -57.63
C PRO A 682 -14.01 -6.83 -56.14
N ARG A 683 -14.74 -7.55 -55.28
CA ARG A 683 -14.62 -7.42 -53.82
C ARG A 683 -13.26 -7.91 -53.32
N HIS A 684 -12.66 -7.17 -52.39
CA HIS A 684 -11.52 -7.65 -51.62
C HIS A 684 -11.98 -8.53 -50.44
N TYR A 685 -12.09 -9.85 -50.66
CA TYR A 685 -12.67 -10.78 -49.69
C TYR A 685 -11.91 -10.86 -48.35
N ILE A 686 -10.58 -10.83 -48.35
CA ILE A 686 -9.81 -10.85 -47.08
C ILE A 686 -10.12 -9.63 -46.20
N ILE A 687 -10.08 -8.41 -46.76
CA ILE A 687 -10.51 -7.21 -46.02
C ILE A 687 -11.96 -7.36 -45.53
N HIS A 688 -12.86 -7.85 -46.37
CA HIS A 688 -14.25 -8.05 -46.00
C HIS A 688 -14.41 -9.00 -44.79
N VAL A 689 -13.73 -10.15 -44.82
CA VAL A 689 -13.71 -11.14 -43.73
C VAL A 689 -13.17 -10.51 -42.46
N VAL A 690 -11.98 -9.91 -42.52
CA VAL A 690 -11.32 -9.30 -41.35
C VAL A 690 -12.20 -8.19 -40.77
N GLN A 691 -12.74 -7.30 -41.60
CA GLN A 691 -13.65 -6.25 -41.16
C GLN A 691 -14.88 -6.82 -40.45
N LYS A 692 -15.52 -7.86 -41.00
CA LYS A 692 -16.72 -8.47 -40.40
C LYS A 692 -16.43 -9.18 -39.08
N LEU A 693 -15.28 -9.83 -38.97
CA LEU A 693 -14.83 -10.44 -37.72
C LEU A 693 -14.56 -9.38 -36.65
N LEU A 694 -13.91 -8.28 -37.01
CA LEU A 694 -13.69 -7.16 -36.09
C LEU A 694 -14.99 -6.47 -35.67
N GLU A 695 -15.93 -6.26 -36.59
CA GLU A 695 -17.26 -5.75 -36.26
C GLU A 695 -17.98 -6.68 -35.28
N CYS A 696 -17.90 -8.00 -35.49
CA CYS A 696 -18.44 -9.01 -34.58
C CYS A 696 -17.79 -8.93 -33.18
N ALA A 697 -16.47 -8.77 -33.10
CA ALA A 697 -15.76 -8.61 -31.84
C ALA A 697 -16.13 -7.30 -31.13
N ARG A 698 -16.20 -6.19 -31.85
CA ARG A 698 -16.65 -4.90 -31.34
C ARG A 698 -18.08 -5.00 -30.80
N ASP A 699 -18.99 -5.60 -31.54
CA ASP A 699 -20.39 -5.69 -31.14
C ASP A 699 -20.55 -6.58 -29.89
N SER A 700 -19.68 -7.58 -29.72
CA SER A 700 -19.65 -8.40 -28.50
C SER A 700 -19.30 -7.63 -27.22
N LEU A 701 -18.63 -6.46 -27.33
CA LEU A 701 -18.38 -5.57 -26.19
C LEU A 701 -19.66 -4.91 -25.65
N SER A 702 -20.76 -4.94 -26.38
CA SER A 702 -22.06 -4.38 -25.96
C SER A 702 -23.12 -5.45 -25.74
N LYS A 703 -22.75 -6.73 -25.86
CA LYS A 703 -23.67 -7.85 -25.69
C LYS A 703 -23.94 -8.13 -24.22
N ASP A 704 -25.19 -8.42 -23.88
CA ASP A 704 -25.57 -8.86 -22.54
C ASP A 704 -25.27 -10.35 -22.36
N TRP A 705 -24.57 -10.67 -21.26
CA TRP A 705 -24.15 -12.03 -20.93
C TRP A 705 -24.80 -12.50 -19.64
N ILE A 706 -25.28 -13.74 -19.62
CA ILE A 706 -25.62 -14.44 -18.38
C ILE A 706 -24.31 -14.96 -17.77
N SER A 707 -23.86 -14.30 -16.69
CA SER A 707 -22.63 -14.61 -15.97
C SER A 707 -22.72 -14.28 -14.49
N THR A 708 -21.78 -14.80 -13.70
CA THR A 708 -21.60 -14.45 -12.28
C THR A 708 -20.85 -13.14 -12.08
N CYS A 709 -20.16 -12.64 -13.11
CA CYS A 709 -19.46 -11.35 -13.10
C CYS A 709 -20.39 -10.23 -13.57
N ASP A 710 -20.03 -8.99 -13.25
CA ASP A 710 -20.71 -7.79 -13.74
C ASP A 710 -20.71 -7.74 -15.28
N GLN A 711 -21.77 -7.18 -15.88
CA GLN A 711 -21.94 -7.16 -17.34
C GLN A 711 -20.73 -6.55 -18.08
N SER A 712 -20.16 -5.48 -17.55
CA SER A 712 -18.99 -4.84 -18.14
C SER A 712 -17.75 -5.76 -18.12
N GLU A 713 -17.53 -6.52 -17.04
CA GLU A 713 -16.43 -7.49 -16.97
C GLU A 713 -16.69 -8.68 -17.90
N ALA A 714 -17.93 -9.17 -17.94
CA ALA A 714 -18.36 -10.26 -18.82
C ALA A 714 -18.20 -9.93 -20.31
N GLN A 715 -18.51 -8.68 -20.69
CA GLN A 715 -18.32 -8.16 -22.04
C GLN A 715 -16.85 -8.16 -22.46
N LEU A 716 -15.94 -7.75 -21.55
CA LEU A 716 -14.50 -7.77 -21.79
C LEU A 716 -13.97 -9.20 -21.92
N GLU A 717 -14.38 -10.10 -21.02
CA GLU A 717 -13.97 -11.51 -21.07
C GLU A 717 -14.44 -12.22 -22.34
N GLY A 718 -15.70 -12.01 -22.75
CA GLY A 718 -16.25 -12.58 -23.97
C GLY A 718 -15.51 -12.06 -25.20
N SER A 719 -15.35 -10.74 -25.29
CA SER A 719 -14.67 -10.12 -26.44
C SER A 719 -13.19 -10.53 -26.53
N GLY A 720 -12.49 -10.63 -25.39
CA GLY A 720 -11.10 -11.12 -25.35
C GLY A 720 -10.97 -12.56 -25.83
N ALA A 721 -11.85 -13.47 -25.37
CA ALA A 721 -11.86 -14.84 -25.84
C ALA A 721 -12.13 -14.95 -27.35
N LEU A 722 -13.01 -14.10 -27.87
CA LEU A 722 -13.33 -14.02 -29.30
C LEU A 722 -12.12 -13.55 -30.11
N LEU A 723 -11.40 -12.53 -29.65
CA LEU A 723 -10.16 -12.06 -30.27
C LEU A 723 -9.09 -13.16 -30.33
N GLY A 724 -8.88 -13.86 -29.21
CA GLY A 724 -7.93 -14.98 -29.15
C GLY A 724 -8.26 -16.11 -30.14
N ALA A 725 -9.54 -16.38 -30.38
CA ALA A 725 -9.97 -17.36 -31.38
C ALA A 725 -9.85 -16.84 -32.83
N MET A 726 -10.25 -15.60 -33.09
CA MET A 726 -10.14 -14.97 -34.41
C MET A 726 -8.69 -14.87 -34.87
N ARG A 727 -7.76 -14.57 -33.97
CA ARG A 727 -6.31 -14.54 -34.21
C ARG A 727 -5.83 -15.82 -34.91
N SER A 728 -6.29 -16.98 -34.45
CA SER A 728 -5.91 -18.28 -35.04
C SER A 728 -6.45 -18.49 -36.47
N SER A 729 -7.51 -17.77 -36.86
CA SER A 729 -8.09 -17.86 -38.20
C SER A 729 -7.26 -17.13 -39.27
N PHE A 730 -6.42 -16.16 -38.88
CA PHE A 730 -5.68 -15.30 -39.82
C PHE A 730 -4.65 -16.05 -40.67
N LEU A 731 -4.07 -17.13 -40.13
CA LEU A 731 -3.17 -18.01 -40.88
C LEU A 731 -3.80 -18.55 -42.16
N TYR A 732 -5.13 -18.74 -42.15
CA TYR A 732 -5.86 -19.37 -43.25
C TYR A 732 -6.43 -18.38 -44.27
N LEU A 733 -6.23 -17.06 -44.08
CA LEU A 733 -6.63 -16.06 -45.08
C LEU A 733 -5.89 -16.26 -46.41
N LYS A 734 -4.65 -16.78 -46.36
CA LYS A 734 -3.81 -17.06 -47.53
C LYS A 734 -4.35 -18.20 -48.40
N GLU A 735 -5.29 -19.00 -47.89
CA GLU A 735 -5.91 -20.13 -48.61
C GLU A 735 -7.06 -19.70 -49.51
N GLN A 736 -7.47 -18.41 -49.50
CA GLN A 736 -8.52 -17.90 -50.39
C GLN A 736 -8.35 -18.38 -51.86
N PRO A 737 -7.15 -18.36 -52.47
CA PRO A 737 -6.97 -18.81 -53.85
C PRO A 737 -7.38 -20.26 -54.10
N ASP A 738 -7.34 -21.13 -53.08
CA ASP A 738 -7.72 -22.54 -53.17
C ASP A 738 -9.23 -22.76 -53.15
N TYR A 739 -10.05 -21.73 -52.93
CA TYR A 739 -11.50 -21.87 -52.97
C TYR A 739 -12.06 -21.81 -54.40
N ARG A 740 -13.07 -22.64 -54.70
CA ARG A 740 -13.82 -22.57 -55.97
C ARG A 740 -14.67 -21.30 -56.05
N ASP A 741 -15.30 -20.95 -54.93
CA ASP A 741 -16.14 -19.76 -54.77
C ASP A 741 -15.64 -18.92 -53.59
N PHE A 742 -15.34 -17.65 -53.85
CA PHE A 742 -14.84 -16.74 -52.81
C PHE A 742 -15.96 -16.26 -51.88
N GLU A 743 -17.24 -16.34 -52.28
CA GLU A 743 -18.35 -16.13 -51.34
C GLU A 743 -18.44 -17.26 -50.32
N LEU A 744 -18.17 -18.51 -50.73
CA LEU A 744 -18.08 -19.64 -49.80
C LEU A 744 -16.90 -19.47 -48.83
N PHE A 745 -15.73 -19.04 -49.31
CA PHE A 745 -14.59 -18.67 -48.45
C PHE A 745 -15.00 -17.65 -47.38
N SER A 746 -15.72 -16.59 -47.80
CA SER A 746 -16.22 -15.56 -46.90
C SER A 746 -17.21 -16.14 -45.88
N GLU A 747 -18.16 -16.96 -46.33
CA GLU A 747 -19.16 -17.58 -45.47
C GLU A 747 -18.53 -18.49 -44.41
N GLU A 748 -17.64 -19.39 -44.81
CA GLU A 748 -16.92 -20.30 -43.91
C GLU A 748 -16.00 -19.56 -42.94
N SER A 749 -15.42 -18.43 -43.37
CA SER A 749 -14.53 -17.64 -42.53
C SER A 749 -15.28 -16.81 -41.47
N ILE A 750 -16.50 -16.35 -41.78
CA ILE A 750 -17.24 -15.39 -40.94
C ILE A 750 -18.33 -16.07 -40.09
N GLN A 751 -19.14 -16.94 -40.70
CA GLN A 751 -20.36 -17.47 -40.08
C GLN A 751 -20.14 -18.24 -38.78
N PRO A 752 -19.07 -19.03 -38.60
CA PRO A 752 -18.85 -19.73 -37.34
C PRO A 752 -18.78 -18.77 -36.14
N PHE A 753 -18.05 -17.66 -36.28
CA PHE A 753 -17.92 -16.65 -35.23
C PHE A 753 -19.23 -15.90 -34.99
N LEU A 754 -19.90 -15.43 -36.06
CA LEU A 754 -21.19 -14.73 -35.95
C LEU A 754 -22.25 -15.59 -35.29
N ARG A 755 -22.35 -16.88 -35.65
CA ARG A 755 -23.34 -17.79 -35.07
C ARG A 755 -23.09 -18.01 -33.59
N VAL A 756 -21.84 -18.16 -33.16
CA VAL A 756 -21.52 -18.32 -31.73
C VAL A 756 -21.84 -17.05 -30.96
N VAL A 757 -21.49 -15.87 -31.48
CA VAL A 757 -21.85 -14.60 -30.83
C VAL A 757 -23.36 -14.39 -30.78
N ASN A 758 -24.11 -14.67 -31.85
CA ASN A 758 -25.55 -14.42 -31.88
C ASN A 758 -26.36 -15.42 -31.05
N ASN A 759 -25.97 -16.70 -31.07
CA ASN A 759 -26.77 -17.78 -30.50
C ASN A 759 -26.39 -18.15 -29.06
N CYS A 760 -25.29 -17.62 -28.52
CA CYS A 760 -24.92 -17.81 -27.12
C CYS A 760 -25.33 -16.61 -26.27
N THR A 761 -25.89 -16.90 -25.09
CA THR A 761 -26.23 -15.88 -24.09
C THR A 761 -25.49 -16.10 -22.77
N VAL A 762 -24.95 -17.30 -22.51
CA VAL A 762 -24.19 -17.62 -21.30
C VAL A 762 -22.70 -17.51 -21.57
N LEU A 763 -21.97 -16.70 -20.78
CA LEU A 763 -20.54 -16.41 -21.03
C LEU A 763 -19.65 -17.66 -20.97
N LYS A 764 -19.86 -18.52 -19.97
CA LYS A 764 -19.05 -19.75 -19.80
C LYS A 764 -19.18 -20.67 -21.01
N GLU A 765 -20.40 -20.84 -21.50
CA GLU A 765 -20.70 -21.64 -22.69
C GLU A 765 -20.12 -20.99 -23.95
N PHE A 766 -20.27 -19.67 -24.07
CA PHE A 766 -19.69 -18.92 -25.18
C PHE A 766 -18.17 -19.13 -25.28
N LYS A 767 -17.42 -18.99 -24.18
CA LYS A 767 -15.96 -19.21 -24.17
C LYS A 767 -15.57 -20.61 -24.64
N ILE A 768 -16.32 -21.64 -24.22
CA ILE A 768 -16.10 -23.03 -24.67
C ILE A 768 -16.34 -23.12 -26.19
N ARG A 769 -17.46 -22.61 -26.68
CA ARG A 769 -17.84 -22.74 -28.10
C ARG A 769 -16.94 -21.92 -29.02
N VAL A 770 -16.50 -20.73 -28.59
CA VAL A 770 -15.51 -19.94 -29.32
C VAL A 770 -14.19 -20.70 -29.44
N ASN A 771 -13.76 -21.38 -28.37
CA ASN A 771 -12.59 -22.23 -28.43
C ASN A 771 -12.79 -23.45 -29.35
N VAL A 772 -13.99 -24.04 -29.38
CA VAL A 772 -14.31 -25.09 -30.36
C VAL A 772 -14.26 -24.57 -31.79
N VAL A 773 -14.73 -23.35 -32.07
CA VAL A 773 -14.59 -22.74 -33.41
C VAL A 773 -13.12 -22.62 -33.80
N LYS A 774 -12.27 -22.15 -32.88
CA LYS A 774 -10.82 -22.09 -33.07
C LYS A 774 -10.23 -23.46 -33.46
N GLU A 775 -10.57 -24.53 -32.74
CA GLU A 775 -10.06 -25.89 -33.02
C GLU A 775 -10.73 -26.54 -34.26
N SER A 776 -12.00 -26.22 -34.53
CA SER A 776 -12.75 -26.78 -35.66
C SER A 776 -12.28 -26.23 -37.00
N PHE A 777 -11.81 -24.98 -37.04
CA PHE A 777 -11.13 -24.41 -38.22
C PHE A 777 -9.94 -25.28 -38.66
N TRP A 778 -9.23 -25.88 -37.70
CA TRP A 778 -8.13 -26.79 -37.95
C TRP A 778 -8.61 -28.18 -38.40
N TYR A 779 -9.68 -28.70 -37.79
CA TYR A 779 -10.18 -30.06 -38.07
C TYR A 779 -10.93 -30.20 -39.39
N ILE A 780 -11.86 -29.28 -39.71
CA ILE A 780 -12.64 -29.30 -40.96
C ILE A 780 -11.70 -29.22 -42.16
N ARG A 781 -10.63 -28.44 -42.08
CA ARG A 781 -9.69 -28.22 -43.19
C ARG A 781 -8.69 -29.35 -43.41
N LYS A 782 -8.32 -30.11 -42.37
CA LYS A 782 -7.54 -31.35 -42.53
C LYS A 782 -8.30 -32.45 -43.29
N MET A 783 -9.63 -32.42 -43.28
CA MET A 783 -10.44 -33.36 -44.06
C MET A 783 -10.46 -33.03 -45.55
N ASP A 784 -10.36 -31.75 -45.92
CA ASP A 784 -10.30 -31.29 -47.32
C ASP A 784 -8.91 -31.41 -47.98
N GLU A 785 -7.85 -31.64 -47.20
CA GLU A 785 -6.49 -31.85 -47.75
C GLU A 785 -6.36 -33.11 -48.61
N ILE A 786 -7.23 -34.10 -48.41
CA ILE A 786 -7.31 -35.26 -49.30
C ILE A 786 -8.58 -35.10 -50.12
N GLY A 787 -8.45 -34.52 -51.31
CA GLY A 787 -9.58 -34.41 -52.25
C GLY A 787 -10.23 -35.77 -52.44
N VAL A 788 -11.57 -35.82 -52.55
CA VAL A 788 -12.36 -37.08 -52.60
C VAL A 788 -11.79 -38.10 -53.59
N VAL A 789 -11.25 -37.64 -54.72
CA VAL A 789 -10.57 -38.50 -55.71
C VAL A 789 -9.31 -39.15 -55.14
N GLN A 790 -8.43 -38.37 -54.50
CA GLN A 790 -7.21 -38.85 -53.88
C GLN A 790 -7.48 -39.69 -52.62
N ALA A 791 -8.57 -39.41 -51.90
CA ALA A 791 -9.03 -40.21 -50.77
C ALA A 791 -9.54 -41.57 -51.25
N LEU A 792 -10.32 -41.59 -52.34
CA LEU A 792 -10.78 -42.81 -52.99
C LEU A 792 -9.62 -43.60 -53.61
N GLU A 793 -8.60 -42.93 -54.15
CA GLU A 793 -7.38 -43.56 -54.68
C GLU A 793 -6.51 -44.17 -53.59
N LEU A 794 -6.25 -43.45 -52.50
CA LEU A 794 -5.50 -43.96 -51.34
C LEU A 794 -6.25 -45.12 -50.67
N PHE A 795 -7.57 -44.99 -50.51
CA PHE A 795 -8.41 -46.06 -49.97
C PHE A 795 -8.50 -47.27 -50.91
N SER A 796 -8.54 -47.04 -52.23
CA SER A 796 -8.47 -48.09 -53.26
C SER A 796 -7.11 -48.81 -53.25
N ALA A 797 -6.01 -48.07 -53.07
CA ALA A 797 -4.65 -48.59 -52.97
C ALA A 797 -4.47 -49.46 -51.71
N ILE A 798 -5.06 -49.06 -50.58
CA ILE A 798 -5.05 -49.85 -49.34
C ILE A 798 -5.93 -51.11 -49.45
N ASN A 799 -7.00 -51.08 -50.26
CA ASN A 799 -7.96 -52.17 -50.43
C ASN A 799 -7.78 -52.97 -51.74
N ASN A 800 -6.59 -52.93 -52.34
CA ASN A 800 -6.22 -53.71 -53.53
C ASN A 800 -7.17 -53.55 -54.73
N GLY A 801 -7.73 -52.36 -54.95
CA GLY A 801 -8.58 -52.06 -56.12
C GLY A 801 -9.94 -52.75 -56.14
N LYS A 802 -10.35 -53.46 -55.07
CA LYS A 802 -11.68 -54.08 -54.95
C LYS A 802 -12.75 -53.10 -54.47
N LEU A 803 -12.77 -51.89 -55.02
CA LEU A 803 -13.70 -50.84 -54.63
C LEU A 803 -14.57 -50.46 -55.82
N ASN A 804 -15.90 -50.56 -55.67
CA ASN A 804 -16.83 -50.02 -56.65
C ASN A 804 -16.98 -48.50 -56.41
N THR A 805 -16.08 -47.73 -57.02
CA THR A 805 -16.00 -46.26 -56.91
C THR A 805 -17.29 -45.57 -57.33
N GLU A 806 -18.03 -46.15 -58.28
CA GLU A 806 -19.32 -45.65 -58.73
C GLU A 806 -20.39 -45.73 -57.62
N LYS A 807 -20.44 -46.87 -56.91
CA LYS A 807 -21.34 -47.06 -55.76
C LYS A 807 -21.03 -46.08 -54.62
N LEU A 808 -19.75 -45.83 -54.32
CA LEU A 808 -19.35 -44.86 -53.30
C LEU A 808 -19.65 -43.41 -53.69
N LYS A 809 -19.44 -43.04 -54.97
CA LYS A 809 -19.85 -41.73 -55.49
C LYS A 809 -21.36 -41.55 -55.40
N GLN A 810 -22.14 -42.58 -55.71
CA GLN A 810 -23.60 -42.55 -55.57
C GLN A 810 -24.02 -42.38 -54.10
N CYS A 811 -23.37 -43.08 -53.16
CA CYS A 811 -23.60 -42.88 -51.73
C CYS A 811 -23.32 -41.43 -51.31
N TYR A 812 -22.15 -40.91 -51.70
CA TYR A 812 -21.71 -39.58 -51.33
C TYR A 812 -22.61 -38.49 -51.91
N ASN A 813 -22.98 -38.58 -53.19
CA ASN A 813 -23.91 -37.64 -53.81
C ASN A 813 -25.27 -37.66 -53.11
N ARG A 814 -25.75 -38.85 -52.73
CA ARG A 814 -27.04 -38.99 -52.03
C ARG A 814 -27.00 -38.47 -50.59
N TYR A 815 -25.89 -38.68 -49.89
CA TYR A 815 -25.60 -38.00 -48.63
C TYR A 815 -25.66 -36.49 -48.81
N LEU A 816 -24.98 -35.96 -49.83
CA LEU A 816 -24.85 -34.52 -50.05
C LEU A 816 -26.19 -33.87 -50.41
N GLU A 817 -26.97 -34.49 -51.30
CA GLU A 817 -28.32 -34.06 -51.67
C GLU A 817 -29.23 -33.98 -50.43
N LYS A 818 -29.26 -35.05 -49.63
CA LYS A 818 -30.12 -35.11 -48.44
C LYS A 818 -29.64 -34.15 -47.34
N TYR A 819 -28.34 -33.99 -47.18
CA TYR A 819 -27.75 -33.02 -46.25
C TYR A 819 -28.15 -31.59 -46.64
N ASN A 820 -28.02 -31.24 -47.93
CA ASN A 820 -28.40 -29.93 -48.44
C ASN A 820 -29.91 -29.69 -48.31
N GLU A 821 -30.75 -30.71 -48.54
CA GLU A 821 -32.18 -30.66 -48.28
C GLU A 821 -32.46 -30.29 -46.82
N TYR A 822 -31.89 -31.02 -45.86
CA TYR A 822 -32.04 -30.74 -44.42
C TYR A 822 -31.56 -29.33 -44.03
N ILE A 823 -30.42 -28.87 -44.55
CA ILE A 823 -29.88 -27.53 -44.26
C ILE A 823 -30.72 -26.42 -44.91
N SER A 824 -31.24 -26.65 -46.11
CA SER A 824 -32.08 -25.68 -46.83
C SER A 824 -33.47 -25.51 -46.20
N ASP A 825 -34.09 -26.60 -45.75
CA ASP A 825 -35.37 -26.58 -45.04
C ASP A 825 -35.28 -25.81 -43.71
N VAL A 826 -34.13 -25.86 -43.05
CA VAL A 826 -33.85 -25.11 -41.82
C VAL A 826 -33.72 -23.61 -42.07
N LYS A 827 -33.20 -23.16 -43.22
CA LYS A 827 -33.12 -21.72 -43.57
C LYS A 827 -34.52 -21.06 -43.67
N SER A 828 -35.58 -21.84 -43.82
CA SER A 828 -36.97 -21.35 -43.96
C SER A 828 -37.78 -21.32 -42.64
N LYS A 829 -37.27 -21.90 -41.54
CA LYS A 829 -38.00 -22.09 -40.27
C LYS A 829 -37.13 -21.81 -39.04
N ASN A 830 -37.75 -21.59 -37.87
CA ASN A 830 -37.06 -21.28 -36.62
C ASN A 830 -36.12 -22.44 -36.16
N PRO A 831 -34.84 -22.20 -35.80
CA PRO A 831 -33.80 -23.25 -35.66
C PRO A 831 -34.10 -24.36 -34.63
N HIS A 832 -34.78 -24.03 -33.53
CA HIS A 832 -35.11 -25.02 -32.50
C HIS A 832 -36.26 -25.97 -32.90
N ASN A 833 -37.19 -25.51 -33.74
CA ASN A 833 -38.25 -26.37 -34.28
C ASN A 833 -37.76 -27.21 -35.47
N SER A 834 -36.74 -26.75 -36.19
CA SER A 834 -36.20 -27.45 -37.36
C SER A 834 -35.30 -28.63 -36.98
N VAL A 835 -34.50 -28.55 -35.92
CA VAL A 835 -33.72 -29.70 -35.41
C VAL A 835 -34.65 -30.83 -34.95
N ASN A 836 -35.72 -30.52 -34.21
CA ASN A 836 -36.73 -31.51 -33.85
C ASN A 836 -37.42 -32.11 -35.09
N GLY A 837 -37.63 -31.30 -36.13
CA GLY A 837 -38.13 -31.77 -37.43
C GLY A 837 -37.21 -32.79 -38.09
N ILE A 838 -35.91 -32.50 -38.15
CA ILE A 838 -34.89 -33.42 -38.71
C ILE A 838 -34.81 -34.70 -37.87
N VAL A 839 -34.72 -34.57 -36.54
CA VAL A 839 -34.67 -35.74 -35.63
C VAL A 839 -35.94 -36.58 -35.73
N THR A 840 -37.10 -35.98 -35.91
CA THR A 840 -38.37 -36.71 -36.10
C THR A 840 -38.43 -37.38 -37.48
N SER A 841 -37.89 -36.74 -38.52
CA SER A 841 -37.75 -37.33 -39.86
C SER A 841 -36.82 -38.55 -39.82
N MET A 842 -35.65 -38.41 -39.19
CA MET A 842 -34.69 -39.49 -38.99
C MET A 842 -35.29 -40.62 -38.16
N LYS A 843 -36.02 -40.31 -37.07
CA LYS A 843 -36.71 -41.33 -36.25
C LYS A 843 -37.77 -42.12 -37.04
N ARG A 844 -38.45 -41.47 -37.99
CA ARG A 844 -39.42 -42.13 -38.87
C ARG A 844 -38.75 -43.05 -39.89
N GLU A 845 -37.54 -42.70 -40.31
CA GLU A 845 -36.65 -43.57 -41.13
C GLU A 845 -36.00 -44.68 -40.28
N TYR A 846 -36.20 -44.70 -38.95
CA TYR A 846 -35.53 -45.57 -37.97
C TYR A 846 -36.39 -46.75 -37.47
N GLU A 847 -37.70 -46.78 -37.73
CA GLU A 847 -38.62 -47.74 -37.09
C GLU A 847 -38.39 -49.21 -37.54
N ASP A 848 -37.65 -49.46 -38.62
CA ASP A 848 -37.38 -50.80 -39.16
C ASP A 848 -35.89 -51.05 -39.47
N PHE A 849 -34.99 -51.02 -38.48
CA PHE A 849 -33.60 -51.43 -38.70
C PHE A 849 -33.31 -52.87 -38.29
N GLU A 850 -32.78 -53.65 -39.24
CA GLU A 850 -32.11 -54.92 -38.95
C GLU A 850 -30.73 -54.67 -38.32
N GLU A 851 -30.21 -55.64 -37.55
CA GLU A 851 -28.85 -55.60 -36.99
C GLU A 851 -27.81 -55.30 -38.08
N PHE A 852 -26.70 -54.62 -37.73
CA PHE A 852 -25.63 -54.20 -38.66
C PHE A 852 -25.11 -55.33 -39.57
N THR A 853 -25.20 -56.57 -39.08
CA THR A 853 -24.84 -57.80 -39.77
C THR A 853 -25.74 -58.15 -40.96
N ASN A 854 -26.96 -57.61 -41.04
CA ASN A 854 -27.96 -57.90 -42.06
C ASN A 854 -28.17 -56.76 -43.07
N TRP A 855 -27.39 -55.68 -43.00
CA TRP A 855 -27.54 -54.56 -43.93
C TRP A 855 -27.23 -54.94 -45.38
N GLY A 856 -28.27 -55.01 -46.20
CA GLY A 856 -28.20 -55.22 -47.63
C GLY A 856 -27.56 -54.05 -48.40
N ASP A 857 -27.28 -54.26 -49.69
CA ASP A 857 -26.66 -53.26 -50.56
C ASP A 857 -27.52 -51.99 -50.68
N ASP A 858 -28.84 -52.10 -50.81
CA ASP A 858 -29.73 -50.92 -50.89
C ASP A 858 -29.69 -50.07 -49.63
N PHE A 859 -29.62 -50.72 -48.46
CA PHE A 859 -29.49 -50.03 -47.19
C PHE A 859 -28.19 -49.21 -47.12
N LYS A 860 -27.07 -49.85 -47.47
CA LYS A 860 -25.74 -49.24 -47.44
C LYS A 860 -25.59 -48.12 -48.48
N LEU A 861 -26.26 -48.24 -49.63
CA LEU A 861 -26.12 -47.31 -50.75
C LEU A 861 -27.13 -46.17 -50.75
N VAL A 862 -28.28 -46.33 -50.07
CA VAL A 862 -29.40 -45.37 -50.14
C VAL A 862 -29.80 -44.82 -48.77
N GLU A 863 -30.00 -45.68 -47.77
CA GLU A 863 -30.52 -45.25 -46.46
C GLU A 863 -29.42 -44.79 -45.51
N LEU A 864 -28.31 -45.52 -45.43
CA LEU A 864 -27.15 -45.13 -44.61
C LEU A 864 -26.61 -43.72 -44.96
N PRO A 865 -26.44 -43.34 -46.24
CA PRO A 865 -26.05 -41.97 -46.61
C PRO A 865 -27.05 -40.90 -46.14
N LYS A 866 -28.36 -41.16 -46.17
CA LYS A 866 -29.38 -40.21 -45.69
C LYS A 866 -29.35 -40.06 -44.17
N ILE A 867 -29.16 -41.16 -43.44
CA ILE A 867 -29.04 -41.15 -41.98
C ILE A 867 -27.80 -40.39 -41.56
N LEU A 868 -26.66 -40.66 -42.20
CA LEU A 868 -25.42 -39.93 -41.96
C LEU A 868 -25.56 -38.45 -42.31
N ALA A 869 -26.28 -38.12 -43.39
CA ALA A 869 -26.59 -36.74 -43.76
C ALA A 869 -27.47 -36.04 -42.72
N GLY A 870 -28.49 -36.73 -42.20
CA GLY A 870 -29.33 -36.23 -41.11
C GLY A 870 -28.53 -36.03 -39.82
N LEU A 871 -27.69 -36.99 -39.41
CA LEU A 871 -26.80 -36.88 -38.26
C LEU A 871 -25.81 -35.73 -38.43
N SER A 872 -25.22 -35.59 -39.63
CA SER A 872 -24.29 -34.52 -39.95
C SER A 872 -24.97 -33.15 -40.00
N ALA A 873 -26.21 -33.07 -40.49
CA ALA A 873 -27.00 -31.84 -40.49
C ALA A 873 -27.41 -31.47 -39.06
N VAL A 874 -27.86 -32.44 -38.27
CA VAL A 874 -28.14 -32.27 -36.85
C VAL A 874 -26.86 -31.83 -36.12
N TRP A 875 -25.71 -32.46 -36.34
CA TRP A 875 -24.42 -32.03 -35.78
C TRP A 875 -24.03 -30.63 -36.26
N SER A 876 -24.13 -30.32 -37.54
CA SER A 876 -23.82 -28.98 -38.08
C SER A 876 -24.74 -27.88 -37.52
N LEU A 877 -25.94 -28.25 -37.07
CA LEU A 877 -26.90 -27.38 -36.38
C LEU A 877 -26.76 -27.43 -34.84
N LEU A 878 -26.29 -28.55 -34.27
CA LEU A 878 -26.17 -28.88 -32.84
C LEU A 878 -24.71 -28.92 -32.31
N VAL A 879 -23.70 -28.47 -33.07
CA VAL A 879 -22.38 -28.07 -32.51
C VAL A 879 -22.56 -26.99 -31.40
N SER A 880 -23.79 -26.53 -31.22
CA SER A 880 -24.33 -25.79 -30.08
C SER A 880 -24.75 -26.60 -28.82
N LYS A 881 -24.65 -27.94 -28.65
CA LYS A 881 -24.97 -28.53 -27.32
C LYS A 881 -24.24 -29.80 -26.90
N ASP A 882 -24.11 -30.83 -27.72
CA ASP A 882 -23.66 -32.14 -27.18
C ASP A 882 -22.14 -32.38 -27.25
N VAL A 883 -21.39 -31.58 -28.01
CA VAL A 883 -19.91 -31.55 -27.91
C VAL A 883 -19.46 -30.94 -26.57
N SER A 884 -20.36 -30.30 -25.81
CA SER A 884 -20.04 -29.76 -24.48
C SER A 884 -19.96 -30.82 -23.37
N SER A 885 -20.45 -32.04 -23.60
CA SER A 885 -20.48 -33.11 -22.60
C SER A 885 -19.38 -34.17 -22.72
N SER A 886 -18.60 -34.18 -23.80
CA SER A 886 -17.44 -35.07 -23.96
C SER A 886 -16.20 -34.21 -24.20
N GLY A 887 -15.61 -33.70 -23.11
CA GLY A 887 -14.30 -33.07 -23.17
C GLY A 887 -13.24 -33.95 -23.81
#